data_AF-A0A7Y5G3A6-F1
#
_entry.id   AF-A0A7Y5G3A6-F1
#
_cell.length_a   1.000
_cell.length_b   1.000
_cell.length_c   1.000
_cell.angle_alpha   90.00
_cell.angle_beta   90.00
_cell.angle_gamma   90.00
#
_symmetry.space_group_name_H-M   'P 1'
#
loop_
_entity.id
_entity.type
_entity.pdbx_description
1 polymer ?
#
loop_
_entity_poly.entity_id
_entity_poly.type
_entity_poly.pdbx_seq_one_letter_code
_entity_poly.pdbx_strand_id
1 'polypeptide(L)'
;GNFTVFFEDRAAAFAISSVTTATGPTGFPAAVTGTNITDTHFVIKDWPITIASTSYAYRAWGSVGNNLDHHFYVSNDLTNWTLVSTFTIPNAASFTDAHGFVYYGFHDVILLNGTYYAFAESNQSQTMLVRSTDGDDVWEAFASIGGRPGDGPLELPSGVSVGWTPTGSFIDLGYDRGYGKVYADPRDNNYYLAINTAAQASLAPAALEAAFINPANWTWHDGTTGPASNPILSATAEHDLRECWVVPNSNPNADWMIIYDANFGAADGSLALGYATLTPPPPPRVHNITQGTHYITITAGVNAANPGDVILVDAGTFNERVTINKSLDIRGAQYGVDPTTSGARTNPAMESIIDITGLPLTNPNVLVEVPNGVTNVSLSGFTLMGSPTSHYADEAVVRCWDDDITIEDNIIDGFYGILFKGADNLIVQRNRIVTNKVGVTVQPNPANNVKISDNLITRGSSPAADAAGIYMTGCSNSAITGNTASGFTGASGTNGSNLNHLTVSGNTFTGNRDAISFFGSTTFITIENNDLSSSSRFGINIKGQDIDILGNIIRNCGDAGVNIDRHVIDTERIRLTCNDISGNTNFGVKVNTALVTAIINAELNWWGDASGPYDPDGATEVPPCADTPDALNADGSSDAVTGNVDYCPWAINTQCQPLQQCGDFALLADQIIELDHYKSVEGDIHSNGGIEFDNGRPGTVWGNVTALGNIEIARDNTIDGDVTANGTVKKDKKATVTGTVTSGASLAAVEVPSLSYSCSGTASIIAGKDKTKNVAPGDYNVLRADKNAQLNLSAGEYFVKTLQLDDRSRLRVDVSSGEVTINVCGLINFIKNADIIIIGGDSKDLTINYSGTKKVVLGKDGGYQGSVVAPNALVELGSKAGFLGSICAKSIAIAKDARVR
;
A
#
# COMPACT_ATOMS: atom_id res chain seq x y z
N GLY A 1 20.20 35.82 -11.08
CA GLY A 1 21.30 35.60 -12.05
C GLY A 1 21.68 36.93 -12.63
N ASN A 2 22.87 37.04 -13.24
CA ASN A 2 23.22 38.21 -14.03
C ASN A 2 22.48 38.14 -15.37
N PHE A 3 22.00 39.28 -15.86
CA PHE A 3 21.35 39.43 -17.16
C PHE A 3 22.29 40.18 -18.08
N THR A 4 22.66 39.58 -19.22
CA THR A 4 23.53 40.21 -20.22
C THR A 4 22.76 40.40 -21.52
N VAL A 5 22.80 41.62 -22.05
CA VAL A 5 22.23 42.00 -23.35
C VAL A 5 23.36 42.39 -24.28
N PHE A 6 23.27 41.93 -25.52
CA PHE A 6 24.13 42.35 -26.61
C PHE A 6 23.34 43.19 -27.60
N PHE A 7 23.96 44.21 -28.17
CA PHE A 7 23.32 45.11 -29.12
C PHE A 7 24.34 45.70 -30.11
N GLU A 8 23.83 46.11 -31.27
CA GLU A 8 24.59 46.86 -32.26
C GLU A 8 24.83 48.30 -31.77
N ASP A 9 26.08 48.64 -31.47
CA ASP A 9 26.47 49.99 -31.06
C ASP A 9 26.84 50.86 -32.27
N ARG A 10 25.82 51.52 -32.82
CA ARG A 10 25.98 52.49 -33.92
C ARG A 10 26.87 53.68 -33.55
N ALA A 11 27.05 53.99 -32.26
CA ALA A 11 27.96 55.05 -31.82
C ALA A 11 29.42 54.58 -31.74
N ALA A 12 29.68 53.27 -31.68
CA ALA A 12 30.99 52.65 -31.69
C ALA A 12 31.33 52.01 -33.05
N ALA A 13 31.06 52.75 -34.14
CA ALA A 13 31.33 52.30 -35.52
C ALA A 13 30.67 50.96 -35.90
N PHE A 14 29.43 50.74 -35.43
CA PHE A 14 28.65 49.53 -35.68
C PHE A 14 29.27 48.25 -35.08
N ALA A 15 30.05 48.38 -34.00
CA ALA A 15 30.53 47.23 -33.24
C ALA A 15 29.43 46.64 -32.35
N ILE A 16 29.54 45.35 -32.03
CA ILE A 16 28.67 44.72 -31.02
C ILE A 16 29.19 45.09 -29.63
N SER A 17 28.28 45.58 -28.78
CA SER A 17 28.56 45.88 -27.36
C SER A 17 27.62 45.06 -26.46
N SER A 18 28.00 44.90 -25.20
CA SER A 18 27.18 44.24 -24.19
C SER A 18 27.02 45.06 -22.92
N VAL A 19 25.91 44.85 -22.22
CA VAL A 19 25.66 45.37 -20.87
C VAL A 19 25.17 44.25 -19.97
N THR A 20 25.63 44.23 -18.73
CA THR A 20 25.24 43.23 -17.74
C THR A 20 24.70 43.88 -16.47
N THR A 21 23.66 43.29 -15.89
CA THR A 21 23.08 43.73 -14.61
C THR A 21 22.72 42.56 -13.70
N ALA A 22 22.85 42.76 -12.39
CA ALA A 22 22.43 41.79 -11.38
C ALA A 22 21.02 42.09 -10.81
N THR A 23 20.43 43.24 -11.15
CA THR A 23 19.16 43.73 -10.57
C THR A 23 17.97 43.62 -11.52
N GLY A 24 18.14 42.97 -12.67
CA GLY A 24 17.09 42.81 -13.68
C GLY A 24 17.06 43.94 -14.74
N PRO A 25 16.06 43.94 -15.63
CA PRO A 25 16.07 44.66 -16.91
C PRO A 25 16.00 46.18 -16.78
N THR A 26 15.63 46.69 -15.60
CA THR A 26 15.59 48.12 -15.30
C THR A 26 16.89 48.65 -14.70
N GLY A 27 17.89 47.79 -14.46
CA GLY A 27 19.14 48.14 -13.79
C GLY A 27 20.37 48.07 -14.67
N PHE A 28 20.24 48.25 -15.99
CA PHE A 28 21.41 48.31 -16.87
C PHE A 28 22.23 49.57 -16.60
N PRO A 29 23.57 49.47 -16.51
CA PRO A 29 24.42 50.64 -16.39
C PRO A 29 24.48 51.41 -17.71
N ALA A 30 24.71 52.73 -17.64
CA ALA A 30 24.95 53.56 -18.83
C ALA A 30 26.27 53.22 -19.55
N ALA A 31 27.21 52.57 -18.87
CA ALA A 31 28.48 52.14 -19.44
C ALA A 31 28.32 50.77 -20.12
N VAL A 32 28.79 50.69 -21.37
CA VAL A 32 28.69 49.49 -22.21
C VAL A 32 30.08 48.84 -22.36
N THR A 33 30.13 47.53 -22.51
CA THR A 33 31.36 46.76 -22.76
C THR A 33 31.43 46.42 -24.24
N GLY A 34 32.37 47.04 -24.97
CA GLY A 34 32.58 46.70 -26.38
C GLY A 34 33.14 45.29 -26.54
N THR A 35 32.65 44.55 -27.53
CA THR A 35 33.23 43.27 -27.95
C THR A 35 34.27 43.49 -29.07
N ASN A 36 34.97 42.43 -29.47
CA ASN A 36 35.85 42.45 -30.65
C ASN A 36 35.11 42.21 -31.98
N ILE A 37 33.77 42.27 -32.01
CA ILE A 37 32.94 42.00 -33.19
C ILE A 37 32.44 43.29 -33.85
N THR A 38 32.53 43.34 -35.18
CA THR A 38 32.07 44.47 -36.02
C THR A 38 30.95 44.06 -36.99
N ASP A 39 30.27 42.96 -36.69
CA ASP A 39 29.12 42.46 -37.44
C ASP A 39 27.82 43.10 -36.95
N THR A 40 26.75 42.89 -37.71
CA THR A 40 25.37 43.25 -37.36
C THR A 40 24.55 41.99 -37.10
N HIS A 41 23.38 42.10 -36.47
CA HIS A 41 22.47 40.97 -36.24
C HIS A 41 23.13 39.76 -35.55
N PHE A 42 23.66 40.02 -34.36
CA PHE A 42 24.53 39.10 -33.62
C PHE A 42 23.74 38.27 -32.59
N VAL A 43 23.38 37.05 -32.95
CA VAL A 43 22.62 36.12 -32.10
C VAL A 43 23.56 35.24 -31.31
N ILE A 44 23.41 35.23 -29.98
CA ILE A 44 24.26 34.45 -29.08
C ILE A 44 23.45 33.37 -28.36
N LYS A 45 24.06 32.21 -28.14
CA LYS A 45 23.51 31.12 -27.33
C LYS A 45 24.53 30.63 -26.32
N ASP A 46 24.08 30.33 -25.10
CA ASP A 46 24.84 29.66 -24.03
C ASP A 46 24.93 28.15 -24.25
N TRP A 47 25.04 27.76 -25.52
CA TRP A 47 25.06 26.37 -25.97
C TRP A 47 26.51 25.92 -26.10
N PRO A 48 27.00 25.09 -25.18
CA PRO A 48 28.40 24.71 -25.21
C PRO A 48 28.73 23.92 -26.48
N ILE A 49 29.86 24.22 -27.09
CA ILE A 49 30.35 23.52 -28.28
C ILE A 49 31.84 23.23 -28.13
N THR A 50 32.28 22.08 -28.64
CA THR A 50 33.70 21.74 -28.70
C THR A 50 34.19 21.84 -30.13
N ILE A 51 35.14 22.76 -30.37
CA ILE A 51 35.77 22.96 -31.68
C ILE A 51 37.26 22.70 -31.54
N ALA A 52 37.78 21.81 -32.38
CA ALA A 52 39.21 21.44 -32.39
C ALA A 52 39.76 21.12 -30.98
N SER A 53 38.99 20.39 -30.16
CA SER A 53 39.32 20.00 -28.77
C SER A 53 39.26 21.10 -27.71
N THR A 54 38.79 22.31 -28.07
CA THR A 54 38.54 23.38 -27.10
C THR A 54 37.03 23.52 -26.89
N SER A 55 36.59 23.43 -25.63
CA SER A 55 35.19 23.68 -25.28
C SER A 55 34.96 25.18 -25.06
N TYR A 56 33.90 25.68 -25.68
CA TYR A 56 33.42 27.05 -25.56
C TYR A 56 32.06 27.03 -24.88
N ALA A 57 31.84 27.96 -23.95
CA ALA A 57 30.58 28.11 -23.24
C ALA A 57 29.49 28.77 -24.10
N TYR A 58 29.90 29.58 -25.08
CA TYR A 58 29.00 30.35 -25.92
C TYR A 58 29.34 30.18 -27.40
N ARG A 59 28.31 30.29 -28.22
CA ARG A 59 28.41 30.40 -29.68
C ARG A 59 27.48 31.48 -30.22
N ALA A 60 27.80 32.03 -31.37
CA ALA A 60 27.04 33.12 -31.95
C ALA A 60 27.04 33.11 -33.48
N TRP A 61 26.05 33.77 -34.06
CA TRP A 61 25.91 34.00 -35.49
C TRP A 61 25.80 35.51 -35.75
N GLY A 62 26.59 36.03 -36.67
CA GLY A 62 26.58 37.45 -37.07
C GLY A 62 26.42 37.60 -38.59
N SER A 63 26.03 38.79 -39.02
CA SER A 63 25.98 39.18 -40.43
C SER A 63 26.98 40.28 -40.75
N VAL A 64 27.66 40.14 -41.89
CA VAL A 64 28.52 41.16 -42.46
C VAL A 64 27.64 42.18 -43.19
N GLY A 65 27.37 43.32 -42.54
CA GLY A 65 26.33 44.29 -42.93
C GLY A 65 26.07 44.45 -44.43
N ASN A 66 24.81 44.24 -44.84
CA ASN A 66 24.32 44.32 -46.22
C ASN A 66 25.03 43.37 -47.23
N ASN A 67 25.61 42.25 -46.77
CA ASN A 67 26.23 41.23 -47.60
C ASN A 67 25.58 39.85 -47.36
N LEU A 68 25.79 38.91 -48.30
CA LEU A 68 25.40 37.51 -48.21
C LEU A 68 26.21 36.70 -47.19
N ASP A 69 27.37 37.23 -46.78
CA ASP A 69 28.29 36.56 -45.87
C ASP A 69 27.82 36.69 -44.42
N HIS A 70 27.79 35.56 -43.73
CA HIS A 70 27.45 35.42 -42.32
C HIS A 70 28.61 34.76 -41.60
N HIS A 71 28.73 34.99 -40.30
CA HIS A 71 29.82 34.49 -39.49
C HIS A 71 29.32 33.63 -38.35
N PHE A 72 30.05 32.56 -38.05
CA PHE A 72 29.86 31.75 -36.84
C PHE A 72 31.02 31.98 -35.87
N TYR A 73 30.68 32.25 -34.61
CA TYR A 73 31.64 32.61 -33.56
C TYR A 73 31.49 31.75 -32.32
N VAL A 74 32.57 31.67 -31.53
CA VAL A 74 32.58 31.06 -30.20
C VAL A 74 33.29 31.93 -29.16
N SER A 75 32.88 31.83 -27.90
CA SER A 75 33.49 32.58 -26.78
C SER A 75 33.37 31.84 -25.45
N ASN A 76 34.23 32.20 -24.49
CA ASN A 76 34.17 31.78 -23.08
C ASN A 76 33.96 32.96 -22.12
N ASP A 77 34.04 34.20 -22.60
CA ASP A 77 34.04 35.40 -21.74
C ASP A 77 33.11 36.52 -22.24
N LEU A 78 32.29 36.23 -23.26
CA LEU A 78 31.28 37.14 -23.84
C LEU A 78 31.84 38.42 -24.49
N THR A 79 33.15 38.67 -24.39
CA THR A 79 33.80 39.90 -24.89
C THR A 79 34.73 39.61 -26.06
N ASN A 80 35.48 38.51 -25.96
CA ASN A 80 36.41 38.03 -26.97
C ASN A 80 35.80 36.84 -27.70
N TRP A 81 35.45 37.07 -28.96
CA TRP A 81 34.83 36.12 -29.86
C TRP A 81 35.83 35.66 -30.92
N THR A 82 35.89 34.35 -31.11
CA THR A 82 36.72 33.71 -32.13
C THR A 82 35.85 33.37 -33.33
N LEU A 83 36.18 33.91 -34.51
CA LEU A 83 35.54 33.54 -35.77
C LEU A 83 35.92 32.09 -36.11
N VAL A 84 34.93 31.24 -36.30
CA VAL A 84 35.10 29.83 -36.67
C VAL A 84 34.95 29.67 -38.19
N SER A 85 33.91 30.26 -38.77
CA SER A 85 33.61 30.11 -40.19
C SER A 85 32.83 31.31 -40.75
N THR A 86 32.88 31.45 -42.07
CA THR A 86 32.03 32.34 -42.87
C THR A 86 31.16 31.50 -43.79
N PHE A 87 29.86 31.77 -43.84
CA PHE A 87 28.89 30.99 -44.60
C PHE A 87 27.84 31.87 -45.30
N THR A 88 27.03 31.25 -46.17
CA THR A 88 25.97 31.92 -46.94
C THR A 88 24.68 31.08 -46.94
N ILE A 89 23.59 31.66 -47.45
CA ILE A 89 22.28 31.00 -47.63
C ILE A 89 21.94 30.99 -49.12
N PRO A 90 22.58 30.12 -49.92
CA PRO A 90 22.68 30.29 -51.38
C PRO A 90 21.33 30.20 -52.10
N ASN A 91 20.35 29.48 -51.55
CA ASN A 91 19.04 29.30 -52.16
C ASN A 91 18.00 30.34 -51.72
N ALA A 92 18.35 31.28 -50.83
CA ALA A 92 17.43 32.26 -50.25
C ALA A 92 16.65 33.10 -51.27
N ALA A 93 17.24 33.39 -52.44
CA ALA A 93 16.56 34.15 -53.49
C ALA A 93 15.74 33.30 -54.47
N SER A 94 15.72 31.97 -54.30
CA SER A 94 15.20 31.03 -55.31
C SER A 94 14.26 29.95 -54.78
N PHE A 95 14.03 29.87 -53.46
CA PHE A 95 13.01 28.96 -52.93
C PHE A 95 11.59 29.51 -53.16
N THR A 96 10.57 28.68 -52.98
CA THR A 96 9.17 29.07 -53.21
C THR A 96 8.77 30.22 -52.29
N ASP A 97 8.15 31.26 -52.86
CA ASP A 97 7.74 32.49 -52.18
C ASP A 97 8.90 33.37 -51.66
N ALA A 98 10.12 33.19 -52.17
CA ALA A 98 11.27 34.01 -51.81
C ALA A 98 11.18 35.47 -52.30
N HIS A 99 11.50 36.40 -51.40
CA HIS A 99 11.69 37.81 -51.65
C HIS A 99 13.08 38.25 -51.19
N GLY A 100 13.98 38.48 -52.14
CA GLY A 100 15.29 39.06 -51.86
C GLY A 100 16.35 38.04 -51.43
N PHE A 101 17.43 38.56 -50.85
CA PHE A 101 18.57 37.79 -50.35
C PHE A 101 18.69 37.97 -48.84
N VAL A 102 19.11 36.95 -48.10
CA VAL A 102 19.40 37.10 -46.67
C VAL A 102 20.67 37.92 -46.51
N TYR A 103 20.53 39.19 -46.09
CA TYR A 103 21.63 40.13 -45.84
C TYR A 103 21.74 40.54 -44.38
N TYR A 104 20.63 40.52 -43.66
CA TYR A 104 20.53 41.08 -42.32
C TYR A 104 20.65 40.00 -41.24
N GLY A 105 21.20 38.82 -41.54
CA GLY A 105 21.49 37.83 -40.52
C GLY A 105 20.29 37.09 -39.95
N PHE A 106 20.45 36.59 -38.73
CA PHE A 106 19.43 35.83 -38.01
C PHE A 106 18.82 36.68 -36.90
N HIS A 107 17.51 36.65 -36.75
CA HIS A 107 16.85 37.19 -35.55
C HIS A 107 16.92 36.20 -34.37
N ASP A 108 16.99 34.91 -34.68
CA ASP A 108 17.15 33.86 -33.69
C ASP A 108 17.65 32.56 -34.32
N VAL A 109 18.24 31.70 -33.50
CA VAL A 109 18.66 30.34 -33.85
C VAL A 109 18.13 29.37 -32.81
N ILE A 110 17.48 28.29 -33.25
CA ILE A 110 17.01 27.17 -32.44
C ILE A 110 17.74 25.89 -32.87
N LEU A 111 18.06 24.99 -31.94
CA LEU A 111 18.68 23.70 -32.24
C LEU A 111 17.67 22.59 -31.96
N LEU A 112 17.25 21.88 -33.00
CA LEU A 112 16.19 20.88 -32.95
C LEU A 112 16.70 19.55 -33.48
N ASN A 113 16.77 18.53 -32.63
CA ASN A 113 17.22 17.18 -33.01
C ASN A 113 18.53 17.17 -33.83
N GLY A 114 19.50 17.99 -33.42
CA GLY A 114 20.80 18.10 -34.09
C GLY A 114 20.80 18.91 -35.39
N THR A 115 19.68 19.55 -35.75
CA THR A 115 19.59 20.49 -36.88
C THR A 115 19.36 21.89 -36.35
N TYR A 116 20.16 22.84 -36.80
CA TYR A 116 19.96 24.26 -36.54
C TYR A 116 18.87 24.79 -37.45
N TYR A 117 17.95 25.54 -36.87
CA TYR A 117 16.99 26.34 -37.60
C TYR A 117 17.18 27.79 -37.21
N ALA A 118 17.07 28.70 -38.16
CA ALA A 118 17.20 30.11 -37.90
C ALA A 118 16.18 30.90 -38.69
N PHE A 119 15.95 32.12 -38.22
CA PHE A 119 15.00 33.05 -38.77
C PHE A 119 15.79 34.14 -39.46
N ALA A 120 15.99 33.96 -40.76
CA ALA A 120 16.86 34.77 -41.58
C ALA A 120 16.10 35.95 -42.18
N GLU A 121 16.66 37.15 -42.08
CA GLU A 121 16.05 38.34 -42.66
C GLU A 121 16.62 38.66 -44.04
N SER A 122 15.69 38.85 -44.98
CA SER A 122 16.01 39.26 -46.34
C SER A 122 16.11 40.77 -46.51
N ASN A 123 16.85 41.18 -47.55
CA ASN A 123 16.97 42.57 -47.99
C ASN A 123 15.68 43.19 -48.56
N GLN A 124 14.57 42.44 -48.50
CA GLN A 124 13.25 42.84 -48.92
C GLN A 124 12.22 42.77 -47.78
N SER A 125 12.71 42.69 -46.54
CA SER A 125 11.93 42.62 -45.31
C SER A 125 11.06 41.36 -45.21
N GLN A 126 11.60 40.23 -45.66
CA GLN A 126 11.00 38.91 -45.49
C GLN A 126 11.76 38.13 -44.43
N THR A 127 11.04 37.51 -43.49
CA THR A 127 11.57 36.51 -42.57
C THR A 127 11.45 35.12 -43.18
N MET A 128 12.59 34.49 -43.41
CA MET A 128 12.72 33.14 -43.93
C MET A 128 13.08 32.18 -42.80
N LEU A 129 12.51 30.98 -42.84
CA LEU A 129 13.06 29.84 -42.12
C LEU A 129 14.22 29.26 -42.93
N VAL A 130 15.36 29.18 -42.27
CA VAL A 130 16.56 28.54 -42.78
C VAL A 130 16.98 27.40 -41.85
N ARG A 131 17.70 26.42 -42.38
CA ARG A 131 18.29 25.35 -41.56
C ARG A 131 19.69 24.96 -41.99
N SER A 132 20.42 24.36 -41.08
CA SER A 132 21.78 23.82 -41.26
C SER A 132 21.98 22.64 -40.32
N THR A 133 22.79 21.65 -40.70
CA THR A 133 23.11 20.50 -39.84
C THR A 133 24.23 20.80 -38.84
N ASP A 134 25.18 21.66 -39.20
CA ASP A 134 26.39 21.91 -38.40
C ASP A 134 26.38 23.28 -37.72
N GLY A 135 25.56 24.20 -38.23
CA GLY A 135 25.34 25.56 -37.72
C GLY A 135 26.43 26.54 -38.13
N ASP A 136 27.60 26.05 -38.51
CA ASP A 136 28.77 26.81 -38.95
C ASP A 136 29.05 26.64 -40.46
N ASP A 137 28.14 26.01 -41.20
CA ASP A 137 28.28 25.65 -42.61
C ASP A 137 27.19 26.28 -43.50
N VAL A 138 26.83 25.64 -44.62
CA VAL A 138 25.82 26.16 -45.55
C VAL A 138 24.42 26.03 -44.96
N TRP A 139 23.68 27.15 -44.99
CA TRP A 139 22.28 27.17 -44.59
C TRP A 139 21.37 27.10 -45.82
N GLU A 140 20.21 26.48 -45.68
CA GLU A 140 19.18 26.45 -46.72
C GLU A 140 17.89 27.12 -46.27
N ALA A 141 17.37 28.05 -47.06
CA ALA A 141 16.04 28.63 -46.91
C ALA A 141 14.97 27.70 -47.48
N PHE A 142 13.87 27.49 -46.77
CA PHE A 142 12.85 26.53 -47.21
C PHE A 142 11.40 26.96 -46.96
N ALA A 143 11.17 28.01 -46.16
CA ALA A 143 9.84 28.57 -45.97
C ALA A 143 9.90 30.07 -45.69
N SER A 144 8.88 30.80 -46.14
CA SER A 144 8.59 32.15 -45.67
C SER A 144 7.66 32.05 -44.48
N ILE A 145 7.97 32.76 -43.40
CA ILE A 145 7.11 32.75 -42.21
C ILE A 145 6.54 34.11 -41.83
N GLY A 146 7.07 35.19 -42.41
CA GLY A 146 6.57 36.54 -42.21
C GLY A 146 7.26 37.52 -43.17
N GLY A 147 6.72 38.72 -43.29
CA GLY A 147 7.20 39.71 -44.27
C GLY A 147 6.04 40.42 -44.93
N ARG A 148 6.10 40.70 -46.23
CA ARG A 148 5.05 41.44 -46.93
C ARG A 148 3.69 40.76 -46.78
N PRO A 149 2.57 41.48 -46.95
CA PRO A 149 1.25 40.85 -46.99
C PRO A 149 1.23 39.67 -47.98
N GLY A 150 0.92 38.46 -47.49
CA GLY A 150 0.98 37.19 -48.23
C GLY A 150 2.23 36.33 -47.96
N ASP A 151 3.23 36.83 -47.25
CA ASP A 151 4.46 36.12 -46.94
C ASP A 151 4.29 35.25 -45.68
N GLY A 152 3.89 33.99 -45.86
CA GLY A 152 3.88 32.98 -44.79
C GLY A 152 2.75 33.13 -43.77
N PRO A 153 2.68 32.22 -42.77
CA PRO A 153 1.62 32.19 -41.76
C PRO A 153 1.58 33.37 -40.77
N LEU A 154 2.65 34.17 -40.63
CA LEU A 154 2.73 35.32 -39.70
C LEU A 154 2.82 36.63 -40.51
N GLU A 155 1.68 37.05 -41.06
CA GLU A 155 1.60 38.21 -41.95
C GLU A 155 1.66 39.57 -41.23
N LEU A 156 2.20 40.60 -41.90
CA LEU A 156 1.97 41.99 -41.51
C LEU A 156 0.50 42.38 -41.78
N PRO A 157 -0.15 43.16 -40.91
CA PRO A 157 -1.37 43.91 -41.17
C PRO A 157 -1.63 44.47 -42.55
N SER A 158 -2.92 44.48 -42.90
CA SER A 158 -3.43 45.31 -43.98
C SER A 158 -3.17 46.78 -43.70
N GLY A 159 -2.52 47.49 -44.64
CA GLY A 159 -2.28 48.94 -44.56
C GLY A 159 -0.85 49.36 -44.22
N VAL A 160 0.10 48.42 -44.13
CA VAL A 160 1.53 48.70 -43.86
C VAL A 160 2.34 48.71 -45.17
N SER A 161 3.29 49.63 -45.30
CA SER A 161 4.17 49.72 -46.47
C SER A 161 5.25 48.64 -46.46
N VAL A 162 5.63 48.17 -47.65
CA VAL A 162 6.79 47.28 -47.89
C VAL A 162 8.03 47.86 -47.19
N GLY A 163 8.64 47.10 -46.26
CA GLY A 163 9.86 47.53 -45.56
C GLY A 163 9.98 47.17 -44.07
N TRP A 164 9.03 46.43 -43.47
CA TRP A 164 9.06 46.07 -42.04
C TRP A 164 9.01 44.56 -41.84
N THR A 165 9.85 44.04 -40.96
CA THR A 165 9.95 42.61 -40.62
C THR A 165 9.46 42.42 -39.17
N PRO A 166 8.71 41.35 -38.83
CA PRO A 166 8.35 41.05 -37.44
C PRO A 166 9.62 40.79 -36.60
N THR A 167 10.02 41.76 -35.78
CA THR A 167 11.20 41.67 -34.93
C THR A 167 10.91 40.87 -33.65
N GLY A 168 11.91 40.15 -33.13
CA GLY A 168 11.84 39.41 -31.85
C GLY A 168 12.24 37.92 -31.94
N SER A 169 12.64 37.33 -30.81
CA SER A 169 13.06 35.92 -30.72
C SER A 169 11.89 34.94 -30.63
N PHE A 170 12.11 33.69 -31.06
CA PHE A 170 11.22 32.59 -30.70
C PHE A 170 11.65 32.03 -29.36
N ILE A 171 10.71 31.44 -28.62
CA ILE A 171 10.96 30.92 -27.29
C ILE A 171 10.54 29.46 -27.26
N ASP A 172 11.48 28.56 -26.98
CA ASP A 172 11.16 27.19 -26.62
C ASP A 172 10.39 27.21 -25.29
N LEU A 173 9.20 26.62 -25.28
CA LEU A 173 8.35 26.63 -24.10
C LEU A 173 8.83 25.66 -23.00
N GLY A 174 9.89 24.90 -23.29
CA GLY A 174 10.48 23.89 -22.43
C GLY A 174 9.55 22.68 -22.27
N TYR A 175 10.10 21.58 -21.75
CA TYR A 175 9.33 20.39 -21.39
C TYR A 175 8.39 19.87 -22.50
N ASP A 176 8.83 20.01 -23.75
CA ASP A 176 8.08 19.55 -24.92
C ASP A 176 6.71 20.24 -25.12
N ARG A 177 6.55 21.47 -24.62
CA ARG A 177 5.28 22.21 -24.65
C ARG A 177 5.00 23.01 -25.91
N GLY A 178 5.97 23.12 -26.81
CA GLY A 178 5.83 23.89 -28.06
C GLY A 178 6.75 25.09 -28.14
N TYR A 179 6.40 26.04 -29.01
CA TYR A 179 7.15 27.30 -29.22
C TYR A 179 6.26 28.52 -29.05
N GLY A 180 6.84 29.61 -28.57
CA GLY A 180 6.24 30.94 -28.54
C GLY A 180 6.95 31.90 -29.50
N LYS A 181 6.23 32.90 -29.99
CA LYS A 181 6.79 34.05 -30.72
C LYS A 181 6.29 35.31 -30.08
N VAL A 182 7.21 36.18 -29.68
CA VAL A 182 6.87 37.50 -29.18
C VAL A 182 7.10 38.55 -30.25
N TYR A 183 6.15 39.47 -30.32
CA TYR A 183 6.16 40.64 -31.17
C TYR A 183 6.00 41.88 -30.30
N ALA A 184 6.89 42.86 -30.48
CA ALA A 184 6.80 44.15 -29.82
C ALA A 184 6.25 45.15 -30.84
N ASP A 185 5.11 45.77 -30.51
CA ASP A 185 4.55 46.79 -31.38
C ASP A 185 5.22 48.15 -31.10
N PRO A 186 5.98 48.71 -32.06
CA PRO A 186 6.69 49.96 -31.86
C PRO A 186 5.76 51.18 -31.70
N ARG A 187 4.44 51.00 -31.81
CA ARG A 187 3.46 52.10 -31.72
C ARG A 187 2.78 52.24 -30.37
N ASP A 188 2.65 51.18 -29.60
CA ASP A 188 1.75 51.15 -28.46
C ASP A 188 2.41 50.63 -27.18
N ASN A 189 3.72 50.37 -27.22
CA ASN A 189 4.53 49.81 -26.14
C ASN A 189 4.01 48.46 -25.61
N ASN A 190 3.13 47.77 -26.35
CA ASN A 190 2.61 46.45 -25.98
C ASN A 190 3.41 45.32 -26.63
N TYR A 191 3.42 44.19 -25.94
CA TYR A 191 3.95 42.93 -26.44
C TYR A 191 2.82 41.95 -26.74
N TYR A 192 2.92 41.31 -27.89
CA TYR A 192 2.00 40.29 -28.36
C TYR A 192 2.73 38.94 -28.35
N LEU A 193 2.03 37.88 -27.94
CA LEU A 193 2.58 36.53 -27.86
C LEU A 193 1.68 35.61 -28.67
N ALA A 194 2.27 34.88 -29.61
CA ALA A 194 1.66 33.73 -30.25
C ALA A 194 2.31 32.44 -29.70
N ILE A 195 1.50 31.42 -29.45
CA ILE A 195 1.92 30.12 -28.91
C ILE A 195 1.54 29.03 -29.91
N ASN A 196 2.47 28.12 -30.18
CA ASN A 196 2.26 26.91 -30.96
C ASN A 196 2.60 25.68 -30.10
N THR A 197 1.58 25.12 -29.44
CA THR A 197 1.73 23.90 -28.62
C THR A 197 1.80 22.62 -29.45
N ALA A 198 1.46 22.68 -30.74
CA ALA A 198 1.54 21.53 -31.63
C ALA A 198 2.99 21.26 -32.07
N ALA A 199 3.86 22.26 -32.04
CA ALA A 199 5.26 22.16 -32.45
C ALA A 199 6.16 21.69 -31.29
N GLN A 200 5.98 20.46 -30.84
CA GLN A 200 6.72 19.90 -29.70
C GLN A 200 8.15 19.46 -30.10
N ALA A 201 9.16 19.75 -29.28
CA ALA A 201 10.57 19.45 -29.57
C ALA A 201 10.86 17.94 -29.77
N SER A 202 10.04 17.06 -29.20
CA SER A 202 10.12 15.61 -29.32
C SER A 202 9.62 15.06 -30.67
N LEU A 203 8.88 15.87 -31.44
CA LEU A 203 8.38 15.44 -32.74
C LEU A 203 9.55 15.16 -33.69
N ALA A 204 9.37 14.14 -34.54
CA ALA A 204 10.30 13.88 -35.63
C ALA A 204 10.44 15.15 -36.50
N PRO A 205 11.63 15.47 -37.04
CA PRO A 205 11.91 16.76 -37.68
C PRO A 205 10.84 17.21 -38.69
N ALA A 206 10.37 16.32 -39.56
CA ALA A 206 9.34 16.63 -40.55
C ALA A 206 7.95 16.91 -39.93
N ALA A 207 7.59 16.22 -38.84
CA ALA A 207 6.32 16.43 -38.14
C ALA A 207 6.35 17.71 -37.30
N LEU A 208 7.50 17.99 -36.67
CA LEU A 208 7.74 19.26 -35.99
C LEU A 208 7.65 20.41 -36.96
N GLU A 209 8.36 20.32 -38.09
CA GLU A 209 8.35 21.33 -39.15
C GLU A 209 6.93 21.58 -39.63
N ALA A 210 6.18 20.54 -39.99
CA ALA A 210 4.78 20.65 -40.41
C ALA A 210 3.88 21.28 -39.33
N ALA A 211 4.11 20.95 -38.05
CA ALA A 211 3.35 21.52 -36.94
C ALA A 211 3.73 22.98 -36.67
N PHE A 212 5.01 23.34 -36.81
CA PHE A 212 5.55 24.67 -36.57
C PHE A 212 5.11 25.66 -37.65
N ILE A 213 5.12 25.26 -38.92
CA ILE A 213 4.76 26.15 -40.04
C ILE A 213 3.25 26.27 -40.26
N ASN A 214 2.43 25.42 -39.65
CA ASN A 214 0.99 25.46 -39.85
C ASN A 214 0.35 26.65 -39.11
N PRO A 215 -0.25 27.63 -39.83
CA PRO A 215 -0.85 28.82 -39.21
C PRO A 215 -1.97 28.50 -38.22
N ALA A 216 -2.70 27.39 -38.42
CA ALA A 216 -3.78 26.99 -37.53
C ALA A 216 -3.29 26.57 -36.14
N ASN A 217 -2.00 26.25 -36.01
CA ASN A 217 -1.40 25.82 -34.75
C ASN A 217 -0.91 27.00 -33.91
N TRP A 218 -0.81 28.21 -34.47
CA TRP A 218 -0.43 29.41 -33.72
C TRP A 218 -1.67 30.08 -33.14
N THR A 219 -1.68 30.22 -31.81
CA THR A 219 -2.74 30.86 -31.04
C THR A 219 -2.21 32.13 -30.38
N TRP A 220 -2.87 33.26 -30.60
CA TRP A 220 -2.53 34.52 -29.94
C TRP A 220 -2.95 34.53 -28.47
N HIS A 221 -2.35 35.40 -27.67
CA HIS A 221 -2.71 35.57 -26.26
C HIS A 221 -4.20 35.92 -26.04
N ASP A 222 -4.88 36.44 -27.06
CA ASP A 222 -6.31 36.76 -27.03
C ASP A 222 -7.21 35.58 -27.42
N GLY A 223 -6.62 34.40 -27.66
CA GLY A 223 -7.30 33.16 -27.99
C GLY A 223 -7.66 33.01 -29.48
N THR A 224 -7.26 33.94 -30.34
CA THR A 224 -7.52 33.83 -31.79
C THR A 224 -6.52 32.90 -32.49
N THR A 225 -6.98 32.17 -33.51
CA THR A 225 -6.18 31.27 -34.35
C THR A 225 -6.30 31.64 -35.83
N GLY A 226 -5.22 31.48 -36.61
CA GLY A 226 -5.14 31.93 -38.01
C GLY A 226 -4.96 33.45 -38.18
N PRO A 227 -4.92 33.98 -39.42
CA PRO A 227 -4.66 35.40 -39.67
C PRO A 227 -5.79 36.24 -39.07
N ALA A 228 -5.50 36.85 -37.91
CA ALA A 228 -6.50 37.52 -37.10
C ALA A 228 -7.08 38.76 -37.80
N SER A 229 -8.36 39.03 -37.55
CA SER A 229 -9.07 40.25 -37.97
C SER A 229 -8.66 41.52 -37.20
N ASN A 230 -7.70 41.41 -36.28
CA ASN A 230 -7.05 42.51 -35.58
C ASN A 230 -5.55 42.40 -35.86
N PRO A 231 -4.98 43.30 -36.66
CA PRO A 231 -3.70 43.03 -37.26
C PRO A 231 -2.52 43.53 -36.39
N ILE A 232 -1.41 42.79 -36.44
CA ILE A 232 -0.22 42.83 -35.56
C ILE A 232 0.63 44.13 -35.62
N LEU A 233 0.38 45.13 -36.45
CA LEU A 233 1.27 46.29 -36.70
C LEU A 233 0.54 47.48 -37.36
N SER A 234 1.15 48.66 -37.24
CA SER A 234 0.92 49.87 -38.01
C SER A 234 2.14 50.79 -37.86
N ALA A 235 2.06 51.98 -38.42
CA ALA A 235 3.20 52.73 -38.92
C ALA A 235 4.06 53.48 -37.89
N THR A 236 5.38 53.50 -38.14
CA THR A 236 6.22 54.71 -38.08
C THR A 236 7.17 54.73 -39.31
N ALA A 237 7.96 55.80 -39.49
CA ALA A 237 8.62 56.13 -40.75
C ALA A 237 10.15 55.88 -40.80
N GLU A 238 10.74 55.20 -39.81
CA GLU A 238 12.21 55.11 -39.69
C GLU A 238 12.69 53.67 -39.47
N HIS A 239 13.69 53.24 -40.26
CA HIS A 239 14.37 51.95 -40.18
C HIS A 239 15.61 52.03 -39.26
N ASP A 240 15.43 52.54 -38.04
CA ASP A 240 16.53 52.96 -37.15
C ASP A 240 16.42 52.42 -35.71
N LEU A 241 15.68 51.32 -35.50
CA LEU A 241 15.59 50.67 -34.18
C LEU A 241 16.86 49.86 -33.90
N ARG A 242 17.45 50.03 -32.70
CA ARG A 242 18.60 49.23 -32.24
C ARG A 242 18.10 47.87 -31.75
N GLU A 243 18.46 46.80 -32.43
CA GLU A 243 18.10 45.45 -32.02
C GLU A 243 18.94 44.98 -30.83
N CYS A 244 18.26 44.39 -29.83
CA CYS A 244 18.88 43.83 -28.63
C CYS A 244 18.60 42.33 -28.57
N TRP A 245 19.63 41.53 -28.37
CA TRP A 245 19.54 40.08 -28.23
C TRP A 245 19.86 39.68 -26.79
N VAL A 246 19.02 38.83 -26.20
CA VAL A 246 19.14 38.40 -24.79
C VAL A 246 19.73 36.99 -24.73
N VAL A 247 20.66 36.77 -23.81
CA VAL A 247 21.08 35.42 -23.38
C VAL A 247 20.30 35.10 -22.10
N PRO A 248 19.12 34.45 -22.17
CA PRO A 248 18.41 34.07 -20.97
C PRO A 248 19.24 33.05 -20.19
N ASN A 249 19.28 33.20 -18.87
CA ASN A 249 19.75 32.14 -17.98
C ASN A 249 18.82 30.94 -18.20
N SER A 250 19.36 29.84 -18.73
CA SER A 250 18.68 28.69 -19.34
C SER A 250 17.83 27.82 -18.40
N ASN A 251 17.17 28.39 -17.39
CA ASN A 251 16.21 27.67 -16.54
C ASN A 251 14.79 27.77 -17.13
N PRO A 252 14.24 26.69 -17.73
CA PRO A 252 12.89 26.67 -18.30
C PRO A 252 11.78 26.78 -17.26
N ASN A 253 12.10 26.79 -15.95
CA ASN A 253 11.16 26.99 -14.84
C ASN A 253 11.14 28.41 -14.27
N ALA A 254 12.04 29.29 -14.70
CA ALA A 254 12.05 30.67 -14.27
C ALA A 254 11.21 31.54 -15.22
N ASP A 255 10.74 32.69 -14.75
CA ASP A 255 10.12 33.68 -15.63
C ASP A 255 11.09 34.04 -16.76
N TRP A 256 10.66 33.82 -18.00
CA TRP A 256 11.43 34.24 -19.17
C TRP A 256 11.30 35.75 -19.28
N MET A 257 12.41 36.42 -19.57
CA MET A 257 12.42 37.87 -19.63
C MET A 257 12.85 38.31 -21.02
N ILE A 258 11.92 38.94 -21.73
CA ILE A 258 12.13 39.47 -23.07
C ILE A 258 12.36 40.97 -22.92
N ILE A 259 13.44 41.48 -23.51
CA ILE A 259 13.79 42.90 -23.46
C ILE A 259 13.78 43.39 -24.89
N TYR A 260 13.09 44.50 -25.16
CA TYR A 260 13.05 45.10 -26.50
C TYR A 260 13.32 46.61 -26.45
N ASP A 261 14.24 47.03 -27.32
CA ASP A 261 14.82 48.36 -27.53
C ASP A 261 15.52 48.97 -26.30
N ALA A 262 16.83 49.26 -26.41
CA ALA A 262 17.58 49.98 -25.40
C ALA A 262 18.53 51.00 -26.05
N ASN A 263 18.15 52.28 -26.01
CA ASN A 263 18.95 53.38 -26.57
C ASN A 263 19.93 53.94 -25.53
N PHE A 264 21.24 53.81 -25.77
CA PHE A 264 22.28 54.34 -24.88
C PHE A 264 23.06 55.53 -25.47
N GLY A 265 22.36 56.44 -26.14
CA GLY A 265 22.82 57.82 -26.38
C GLY A 265 22.46 58.76 -25.22
N ALA A 266 23.24 59.83 -25.03
CA ALA A 266 23.14 60.76 -23.88
C ALA A 266 21.79 61.53 -23.73
N ALA A 267 20.90 61.44 -24.72
CA ALA A 267 19.66 62.22 -24.76
C ALA A 267 18.48 61.59 -23.99
N ASP A 268 18.42 60.25 -23.86
CA ASP A 268 17.20 59.55 -23.40
C ASP A 268 17.42 58.57 -22.22
N GLY A 269 18.46 58.76 -21.42
CA GLY A 269 18.47 58.27 -20.03
C GLY A 269 18.79 56.80 -19.75
N SER A 270 19.31 56.03 -20.71
CA SER A 270 19.85 54.67 -20.45
C SER A 270 18.80 53.65 -20.00
N LEU A 271 17.60 53.67 -20.56
CA LEU A 271 16.52 52.75 -20.19
C LEU A 271 16.16 51.83 -21.36
N ALA A 272 15.88 50.55 -21.06
CA ALA A 272 15.15 49.69 -21.99
C ALA A 272 13.74 50.27 -22.19
N LEU A 273 13.33 50.48 -23.43
CA LEU A 273 12.02 51.00 -23.81
C LEU A 273 10.89 50.03 -23.46
N GLY A 274 11.18 48.73 -23.28
CA GLY A 274 10.28 47.79 -22.59
C GLY A 274 10.90 46.43 -22.23
N TYR A 275 10.24 45.70 -21.33
CA TYR A 275 10.50 44.29 -21.06
C TYR A 275 9.20 43.55 -20.70
N ALA A 276 9.14 42.25 -21.00
CA ALA A 276 8.04 41.36 -20.61
C ALA A 276 8.59 40.16 -19.84
N THR A 277 7.96 39.82 -18.72
CA THR A 277 8.21 38.56 -18.00
C THR A 277 7.11 37.56 -18.36
N LEU A 278 7.50 36.39 -18.86
CA LEU A 278 6.62 35.27 -19.17
C LEU A 278 6.87 34.15 -18.17
N THR A 279 5.89 33.87 -17.32
CA THR A 279 5.94 32.69 -16.46
C THR A 279 5.65 31.44 -17.30
N PRO A 280 6.57 30.47 -17.40
CA PRO A 280 6.32 29.24 -18.15
C PRO A 280 5.16 28.45 -17.52
N PRO A 281 4.46 27.59 -18.30
CA PRO A 281 3.47 26.69 -17.73
C PRO A 281 4.08 25.83 -16.60
N PRO A 282 3.26 25.37 -15.63
CA PRO A 282 3.76 24.52 -14.54
C PRO A 282 4.44 23.26 -15.10
N PRO A 283 5.56 22.79 -14.50
CA PRO A 283 6.25 21.57 -14.92
C PRO A 283 5.26 20.39 -15.04
N PRO A 284 5.49 19.47 -16.00
CA PRO A 284 4.69 18.25 -16.09
C PRO A 284 4.76 17.51 -14.75
N ARG A 285 3.60 17.05 -14.25
CA ARG A 285 3.46 16.44 -12.93
C ARG A 285 3.53 14.91 -12.95
N VAL A 286 3.82 14.33 -14.11
CA VAL A 286 3.92 12.88 -14.29
C VAL A 286 5.30 12.57 -14.86
N HIS A 287 6.02 11.67 -14.22
CA HIS A 287 7.43 11.36 -14.48
C HIS A 287 7.58 9.85 -14.65
N ASN A 288 8.00 9.40 -15.83
CA ASN A 288 8.54 8.06 -15.94
C ASN A 288 10.01 8.11 -15.53
N ILE A 289 10.28 7.78 -14.27
CA ILE A 289 11.62 7.90 -13.69
C ILE A 289 12.57 6.81 -14.18
N THR A 290 12.04 5.72 -14.74
CA THR A 290 12.86 4.69 -15.39
C THR A 290 13.44 5.19 -16.70
N GLN A 291 12.66 5.97 -17.47
CA GLN A 291 13.06 6.48 -18.78
C GLN A 291 13.60 7.92 -18.76
N GLY A 292 13.37 8.68 -17.67
CA GLY A 292 13.72 10.11 -17.60
C GLY A 292 12.81 11.00 -18.44
N THR A 293 11.55 10.60 -18.65
CA THR A 293 10.56 11.31 -19.48
C THR A 293 9.43 11.89 -18.63
N HIS A 294 8.76 12.92 -19.17
CA HIS A 294 7.81 13.76 -18.43
C HIS A 294 6.51 13.95 -19.22
N TYR A 295 5.36 13.96 -18.52
CA TYR A 295 4.02 13.99 -19.13
C TYR A 295 3.04 14.88 -18.36
N ILE A 296 2.04 15.43 -19.07
CA ILE A 296 1.01 16.29 -18.48
C ILE A 296 -0.13 15.47 -17.85
N THR A 297 -0.45 14.31 -18.41
CA THR A 297 -1.49 13.41 -17.90
C THR A 297 -0.91 12.04 -17.55
N ILE A 298 -1.59 11.34 -16.65
CA ILE A 298 -1.21 9.99 -16.23
C ILE A 298 -1.37 9.04 -17.42
N THR A 299 -2.46 9.17 -18.19
CA THR A 299 -2.70 8.37 -19.40
C THR A 299 -1.56 8.50 -20.42
N ALA A 300 -1.02 9.72 -20.64
CA ALA A 300 0.10 9.91 -21.55
C ALA A 300 1.37 9.18 -21.06
N GLY A 301 1.65 9.25 -19.76
CA GLY A 301 2.78 8.51 -19.16
C GLY A 301 2.63 7.00 -19.28
N VAL A 302 1.45 6.46 -18.97
CA VAL A 302 1.16 5.02 -19.10
C VAL A 302 1.25 4.54 -20.55
N ASN A 303 0.72 5.32 -21.50
CA ASN A 303 0.77 4.98 -22.92
C ASN A 303 2.21 4.90 -23.45
N ALA A 304 3.10 5.78 -22.99
CA ALA A 304 4.49 5.82 -23.42
C ALA A 304 5.42 4.85 -22.67
N ALA A 305 5.05 4.42 -21.46
CA ALA A 305 5.87 3.53 -20.63
C ALA A 305 6.09 2.13 -21.25
N ASN A 306 7.20 1.51 -20.91
CA ASN A 306 7.49 0.10 -21.14
C ASN A 306 7.04 -0.74 -19.93
N PRO A 307 6.72 -2.04 -20.12
CA PRO A 307 6.49 -2.93 -18.98
C PRO A 307 7.69 -2.94 -18.02
N GLY A 308 7.41 -2.79 -16.72
CA GLY A 308 8.41 -2.69 -15.64
C GLY A 308 8.82 -1.27 -15.28
N ASP A 309 8.34 -0.25 -15.99
CA ASP A 309 8.65 1.15 -15.68
C ASP A 309 7.96 1.63 -14.38
N VAL A 310 8.59 2.62 -13.75
CA VAL A 310 8.06 3.31 -12.57
C VAL A 310 7.58 4.71 -12.97
N ILE A 311 6.32 5.01 -12.69
CA ILE A 311 5.69 6.29 -12.96
C ILE A 311 5.44 7.00 -11.63
N LEU A 312 6.14 8.12 -11.41
CA LEU A 312 5.92 9.02 -10.28
C LEU A 312 4.97 10.14 -10.70
N VAL A 313 3.93 10.39 -9.89
CA VAL A 313 2.94 11.44 -10.10
C VAL A 313 3.02 12.42 -8.94
N ASP A 314 3.37 13.66 -9.23
CA ASP A 314 3.41 14.75 -8.26
C ASP A 314 1.98 15.12 -7.80
N ALA A 315 1.89 15.90 -6.71
CA ALA A 315 0.61 16.36 -6.18
C ALA A 315 -0.11 17.22 -7.23
N GLY A 316 -1.41 17.03 -7.42
CA GLY A 316 -2.22 17.68 -8.43
C GLY A 316 -3.50 16.92 -8.74
N THR A 317 -4.45 17.58 -9.40
CA THR A 317 -5.72 16.97 -9.81
C THR A 317 -5.70 16.62 -11.29
N PHE A 318 -6.06 15.39 -11.61
CA PHE A 318 -6.08 14.80 -12.95
C PHE A 318 -7.51 14.36 -13.26
N ASN A 319 -8.23 15.15 -14.05
CA ASN A 319 -9.58 14.83 -14.49
C ASN A 319 -9.55 13.89 -15.70
N GLU A 320 -9.27 12.61 -15.46
CA GLU A 320 -9.16 11.58 -16.49
C GLU A 320 -9.59 10.19 -15.99
N ARG A 321 -9.72 9.24 -16.92
CA ARG A 321 -9.78 7.79 -16.62
C ARG A 321 -8.47 7.17 -17.07
N VAL A 322 -7.92 6.26 -16.27
CA VAL A 322 -6.61 5.66 -16.52
C VAL A 322 -6.77 4.16 -16.79
N THR A 323 -6.24 3.70 -17.92
CA THR A 323 -6.13 2.27 -18.24
C THR A 323 -4.67 1.85 -18.16
N ILE A 324 -4.31 1.06 -17.16
CA ILE A 324 -2.96 0.52 -16.96
C ILE A 324 -2.87 -0.79 -17.74
N ASN A 325 -2.42 -0.71 -18.98
CA ASN A 325 -2.40 -1.85 -19.91
C ASN A 325 -1.05 -2.59 -19.99
N LYS A 326 -0.15 -2.34 -19.03
CA LYS A 326 1.21 -2.89 -18.92
C LYS A 326 1.56 -3.10 -17.46
N SER A 327 2.50 -3.99 -17.16
CA SER A 327 3.09 -4.13 -15.83
C SER A 327 3.81 -2.82 -15.46
N LEU A 328 3.36 -2.13 -14.42
CA LEU A 328 3.85 -0.80 -14.04
C LEU A 328 3.79 -0.61 -12.52
N ASP A 329 4.74 0.15 -11.99
CA ASP A 329 4.67 0.66 -10.62
C ASP A 329 4.31 2.15 -10.65
N ILE A 330 3.09 2.48 -10.23
CA ILE A 330 2.54 3.83 -10.32
C ILE A 330 2.41 4.40 -8.92
N ARG A 331 3.13 5.50 -8.68
CA ARG A 331 3.33 6.11 -7.36
C ARG A 331 2.82 7.54 -7.35
N GLY A 332 1.83 7.83 -6.51
CA GLY A 332 1.33 9.18 -6.26
C GLY A 332 2.19 9.93 -5.26
N ALA A 333 1.85 11.20 -5.04
CA ALA A 333 2.60 12.11 -4.16
C ALA A 333 2.71 11.65 -2.71
N GLN A 334 1.84 10.73 -2.27
CA GLN A 334 1.80 10.16 -0.93
C GLN A 334 2.21 8.68 -0.91
N TYR A 335 3.04 8.25 -1.86
CA TYR A 335 3.57 6.89 -1.91
C TYR A 335 4.20 6.48 -0.57
N GLY A 336 3.76 5.35 -0.02
CA GLY A 336 4.20 4.83 1.28
C GLY A 336 3.68 5.59 2.51
N VAL A 337 2.72 6.51 2.35
CA VAL A 337 2.12 7.27 3.46
C VAL A 337 0.72 6.76 3.78
N ASP A 338 0.59 6.13 4.95
CA ASP A 338 -0.63 5.48 5.44
C ASP A 338 -1.80 6.48 5.63
N PRO A 339 -2.89 6.37 4.84
CA PRO A 339 -4.07 7.22 4.93
C PRO A 339 -5.08 6.81 6.03
N THR A 340 -4.89 5.66 6.67
CA THR A 340 -5.86 5.08 7.62
C THR A 340 -5.75 5.66 9.03
N THR A 341 -4.60 6.24 9.35
CA THR A 341 -4.40 6.92 10.63
C THR A 341 -5.30 8.14 10.76
N SER A 342 -5.87 8.34 11.95
CA SER A 342 -6.82 9.44 12.19
C SER A 342 -6.17 10.80 11.91
N GLY A 343 -6.79 11.59 11.01
CA GLY A 343 -6.29 12.91 10.63
C GLY A 343 -5.16 12.91 9.58
N ALA A 344 -4.73 11.75 9.09
CA ALA A 344 -3.77 11.69 7.99
C ALA A 344 -4.38 12.11 6.66
N ARG A 345 -3.50 12.68 5.81
CA ARG A 345 -3.78 12.97 4.39
C ARG A 345 -5.11 13.71 4.20
N THR A 346 -5.23 14.85 4.89
CA THR A 346 -6.39 15.75 4.88
C THR A 346 -6.19 16.98 4.00
N ASN A 347 -4.96 17.27 3.57
CA ASN A 347 -4.66 18.41 2.70
C ASN A 347 -4.63 17.98 1.22
N PRO A 348 -5.67 18.28 0.42
CA PRO A 348 -5.73 17.87 -0.99
C PRO A 348 -4.62 18.47 -1.85
N ALA A 349 -3.98 19.58 -1.43
CA ALA A 349 -2.86 20.17 -2.17
C ALA A 349 -1.59 19.29 -2.16
N MET A 350 -1.54 18.28 -1.29
CA MET A 350 -0.43 17.33 -1.17
C MET A 350 -0.74 15.97 -1.81
N GLU A 351 -1.90 15.83 -2.48
CA GLU A 351 -2.38 14.57 -3.04
C GLU A 351 -2.25 14.55 -4.56
N SER A 352 -1.94 13.38 -5.12
CA SER A 352 -2.21 13.09 -6.54
C SER A 352 -3.64 12.58 -6.65
N ILE A 353 -4.54 13.42 -7.16
CA ILE A 353 -5.99 13.16 -7.20
C ILE A 353 -6.38 12.76 -8.62
N ILE A 354 -6.87 11.54 -8.82
CA ILE A 354 -7.51 11.13 -10.10
C ILE A 354 -9.03 11.20 -9.90
N ASP A 355 -9.71 11.98 -10.73
CA ASP A 355 -11.13 12.32 -10.49
C ASP A 355 -11.96 12.22 -11.78
N ILE A 356 -13.00 11.38 -11.77
CA ILE A 356 -13.95 11.30 -12.89
C ILE A 356 -15.07 12.33 -12.86
N THR A 357 -15.14 13.17 -11.83
CA THR A 357 -16.18 14.21 -11.70
C THR A 357 -16.16 15.13 -12.92
N GLY A 358 -17.33 15.31 -13.55
CA GLY A 358 -17.49 16.12 -14.76
C GLY A 358 -17.11 15.42 -16.07
N LEU A 359 -16.54 14.21 -16.03
CA LEU A 359 -16.31 13.42 -17.24
C LEU A 359 -17.62 12.82 -17.77
N PRO A 360 -17.77 12.66 -19.09
CA PRO A 360 -18.90 11.92 -19.66
C PRO A 360 -18.97 10.49 -19.11
N LEU A 361 -20.18 9.99 -18.87
CA LEU A 361 -20.40 8.61 -18.44
C LEU A 361 -19.99 7.62 -19.53
N THR A 362 -19.34 6.53 -19.14
CA THR A 362 -18.94 5.41 -20.01
C THR A 362 -19.46 4.09 -19.44
N ASN A 363 -19.70 3.08 -20.29
CA ASN A 363 -20.09 1.75 -19.83
C ASN A 363 -18.97 0.73 -20.13
N PRO A 364 -18.35 0.09 -19.11
CA PRO A 364 -18.50 0.38 -17.68
C PRO A 364 -17.87 1.73 -17.30
N ASN A 365 -18.26 2.28 -16.14
CA ASN A 365 -17.68 3.52 -15.63
C ASN A 365 -16.64 3.19 -14.56
N VAL A 366 -15.37 3.18 -14.96
CA VAL A 366 -14.23 2.81 -14.11
C VAL A 366 -13.21 3.95 -14.11
N LEU A 367 -12.73 4.36 -12.93
CA LEU A 367 -11.69 5.40 -12.83
C LEU A 367 -10.31 4.86 -13.23
N VAL A 368 -9.91 3.73 -12.65
CA VAL A 368 -8.66 3.01 -12.96
C VAL A 368 -8.94 1.56 -13.35
N GLU A 369 -8.57 1.19 -14.58
CA GLU A 369 -8.71 -0.16 -15.11
C GLU A 369 -7.34 -0.82 -15.28
N VAL A 370 -7.17 -2.03 -14.74
CA VAL A 370 -6.10 -2.97 -15.09
C VAL A 370 -6.72 -4.13 -15.88
N PRO A 371 -6.64 -4.12 -17.22
CA PRO A 371 -7.32 -5.11 -18.08
C PRO A 371 -6.80 -6.54 -17.90
N ASN A 372 -7.57 -7.51 -18.39
CA ASN A 372 -7.15 -8.91 -18.47
C ASN A 372 -5.87 -9.07 -19.32
N GLY A 373 -4.95 -9.91 -18.88
CA GLY A 373 -3.62 -10.13 -19.47
C GLY A 373 -2.53 -9.21 -18.94
N VAL A 374 -2.82 -8.39 -17.90
CA VAL A 374 -1.88 -7.42 -17.33
C VAL A 374 -1.61 -7.75 -15.87
N THR A 375 -0.40 -8.24 -15.59
CA THR A 375 0.06 -8.62 -14.26
C THR A 375 1.14 -7.66 -13.73
N ASN A 376 1.52 -7.80 -12.46
CA ASN A 376 2.61 -7.05 -11.82
C ASN A 376 2.39 -5.53 -11.90
N VAL A 377 1.27 -5.09 -11.36
CA VAL A 377 0.89 -3.66 -11.27
C VAL A 377 0.81 -3.24 -9.80
N SER A 378 1.48 -2.14 -9.48
CA SER A 378 1.35 -1.46 -8.19
C SER A 378 0.72 -0.08 -8.37
N LEU A 379 -0.25 0.25 -7.53
CA LEU A 379 -0.88 1.57 -7.46
C LEU A 379 -0.87 2.05 -6.01
N SER A 380 -0.06 3.07 -5.73
CA SER A 380 0.13 3.54 -4.35
C SER A 380 0.23 5.05 -4.21
N GLY A 381 -0.33 5.59 -3.12
CA GLY A 381 -0.16 7.00 -2.75
C GLY A 381 -1.11 7.99 -3.43
N PHE A 382 -2.25 7.53 -3.95
CA PHE A 382 -3.23 8.38 -4.64
C PHE A 382 -4.44 8.71 -3.78
N THR A 383 -5.13 9.78 -4.16
CA THR A 383 -6.55 9.97 -3.87
C THR A 383 -7.34 9.66 -5.15
N LEU A 384 -8.25 8.69 -5.09
CA LEU A 384 -8.98 8.13 -6.23
C LEU A 384 -10.48 8.42 -6.05
N MET A 385 -11.01 9.31 -6.88
CA MET A 385 -12.41 9.77 -6.82
C MET A 385 -13.20 9.18 -8.00
N GLY A 386 -13.87 8.06 -7.73
CA GLY A 386 -14.83 7.46 -8.65
C GLY A 386 -16.23 8.03 -8.48
N SER A 387 -17.18 7.44 -9.21
CA SER A 387 -18.59 7.83 -9.12
C SER A 387 -19.19 7.29 -7.82
N PRO A 388 -19.91 8.09 -7.03
CA PRO A 388 -20.61 7.60 -5.84
C PRO A 388 -21.91 6.87 -6.18
N THR A 389 -22.40 6.93 -7.42
CA THR A 389 -23.68 6.36 -7.85
C THR A 389 -23.51 5.27 -8.89
N SER A 390 -24.41 4.29 -8.88
CA SER A 390 -24.45 3.24 -9.91
C SER A 390 -25.08 3.77 -11.20
N HIS A 391 -24.33 3.73 -12.30
CA HIS A 391 -24.85 3.98 -13.63
C HIS A 391 -24.89 2.69 -14.47
N TYR A 392 -23.83 1.87 -14.34
CA TYR A 392 -23.68 0.61 -15.08
C TYR A 392 -23.29 -0.55 -14.15
N ALA A 393 -23.32 -1.76 -14.71
CA ALA A 393 -22.70 -2.91 -14.07
C ALA A 393 -21.18 -2.69 -13.93
N ASP A 394 -20.60 -3.18 -12.85
CA ASP A 394 -19.16 -3.04 -12.53
C ASP A 394 -18.65 -1.58 -12.42
N GLU A 395 -19.50 -0.65 -12.00
CA GLU A 395 -19.11 0.74 -11.65
C GLU A 395 -18.11 0.76 -10.47
N ALA A 396 -16.83 1.01 -10.72
CA ALA A 396 -15.79 0.90 -9.69
C ALA A 396 -14.75 2.03 -9.75
N VAL A 397 -14.10 2.30 -8.61
CA VAL A 397 -12.92 3.19 -8.59
C VAL A 397 -11.74 2.46 -9.23
N VAL A 398 -11.41 1.27 -8.74
CA VAL A 398 -10.33 0.44 -9.30
C VAL A 398 -10.91 -0.90 -9.71
N ARG A 399 -10.63 -1.34 -10.95
CA ARG A 399 -11.00 -2.67 -11.43
C ARG A 399 -9.80 -3.40 -12.01
N CYS A 400 -9.56 -4.62 -11.54
CA CYS A 400 -8.40 -5.42 -11.90
C CYS A 400 -8.82 -6.84 -12.30
N TRP A 401 -8.13 -7.43 -13.27
CA TRP A 401 -8.53 -8.70 -13.88
C TRP A 401 -7.54 -9.87 -13.72
N ASP A 402 -6.28 -9.60 -13.38
CA ASP A 402 -5.18 -10.57 -13.51
C ASP A 402 -4.25 -10.59 -12.30
N ASP A 403 -3.19 -11.42 -12.35
CA ASP A 403 -2.31 -11.75 -11.24
C ASP A 403 -1.39 -10.60 -10.76
N ASP A 404 -0.88 -10.73 -9.53
CA ASP A 404 0.21 -9.91 -8.97
C ASP A 404 -0.11 -8.41 -8.96
N ILE A 405 -1.25 -8.06 -8.34
CA ILE A 405 -1.74 -6.68 -8.27
C ILE A 405 -1.64 -6.17 -6.83
N THR A 406 -1.02 -5.01 -6.65
CA THR A 406 -0.90 -4.35 -5.34
C THR A 406 -1.60 -2.99 -5.39
N ILE A 407 -2.59 -2.80 -4.52
CA ILE A 407 -3.29 -1.54 -4.32
C ILE A 407 -3.09 -1.12 -2.86
N GLU A 408 -2.22 -0.13 -2.62
CA GLU A 408 -1.85 0.23 -1.24
C GLU A 408 -1.76 1.74 -0.99
N ASP A 409 -1.91 2.16 0.26
CA ASP A 409 -1.74 3.57 0.66
C ASP A 409 -2.59 4.53 -0.19
N ASN A 410 -3.83 4.17 -0.54
CA ASN A 410 -4.72 5.05 -1.31
C ASN A 410 -5.91 5.55 -0.47
N ILE A 411 -6.39 6.75 -0.79
CA ILE A 411 -7.72 7.23 -0.40
C ILE A 411 -8.65 6.93 -1.58
N ILE A 412 -9.73 6.19 -1.35
CA ILE A 412 -10.63 5.70 -2.40
C ILE A 412 -12.06 6.11 -2.06
N ASP A 413 -12.76 6.77 -2.97
CA ASP A 413 -14.17 7.16 -2.81
C ASP A 413 -14.98 6.80 -4.08
N GLY A 414 -16.04 6.01 -3.93
CA GLY A 414 -16.92 5.66 -5.06
C GLY A 414 -18.01 4.64 -4.77
N PHE A 415 -18.59 4.07 -5.84
CA PHE A 415 -19.67 3.09 -5.74
C PHE A 415 -19.13 1.72 -5.33
N TYR A 416 -18.40 0.99 -6.18
CA TYR A 416 -17.45 -0.03 -5.73
C TYR A 416 -16.08 0.61 -5.52
N GLY A 417 -15.39 0.31 -4.42
CA GLY A 417 -14.03 0.78 -4.20
C GLY A 417 -13.06 0.05 -5.12
N ILE A 418 -12.75 -1.20 -4.77
CA ILE A 418 -11.88 -2.08 -5.55
C ILE A 418 -12.68 -3.30 -5.99
N LEU A 419 -12.68 -3.58 -7.30
CA LEU A 419 -13.32 -4.73 -7.91
C LEU A 419 -12.26 -5.60 -8.60
N PHE A 420 -11.89 -6.70 -7.95
CA PHE A 420 -11.02 -7.72 -8.50
C PHE A 420 -11.84 -8.83 -9.14
N LYS A 421 -11.55 -9.17 -10.39
CA LYS A 421 -12.39 -10.07 -11.19
C LYS A 421 -12.09 -11.56 -10.98
N GLY A 422 -11.12 -11.89 -10.11
CA GLY A 422 -10.53 -13.21 -9.89
C GLY A 422 -9.05 -13.21 -10.28
N ALA A 423 -8.39 -14.36 -10.30
CA ALA A 423 -6.94 -14.55 -10.45
C ALA A 423 -6.15 -14.50 -9.12
N ASP A 424 -4.82 -14.50 -9.16
CA ASP A 424 -3.97 -14.84 -8.03
C ASP A 424 -3.15 -13.64 -7.50
N ASN A 425 -2.79 -13.67 -6.21
CA ASN A 425 -1.84 -12.73 -5.59
C ASN A 425 -2.28 -11.25 -5.57
N LEU A 426 -3.56 -10.98 -5.29
CA LEU A 426 -4.02 -9.61 -4.99
C LEU A 426 -3.56 -9.18 -3.59
N ILE A 427 -2.97 -7.99 -3.48
CA ILE A 427 -2.69 -7.30 -2.22
C ILE A 427 -3.48 -5.98 -2.19
N VAL A 428 -4.32 -5.82 -1.17
CA VAL A 428 -5.02 -4.56 -0.87
C VAL A 428 -4.66 -4.16 0.56
N GLN A 429 -3.78 -3.17 0.72
CA GLN A 429 -3.22 -2.84 2.04
C GLN A 429 -3.24 -1.35 2.38
N ARG A 430 -3.54 -0.98 3.63
CA ARG A 430 -3.47 0.42 4.12
C ARG A 430 -4.25 1.42 3.25
N ASN A 431 -5.43 1.05 2.74
CA ASN A 431 -6.29 1.98 2.00
C ASN A 431 -7.38 2.55 2.91
N ARG A 432 -7.70 3.84 2.74
CA ARG A 432 -8.89 4.48 3.31
C ARG A 432 -9.99 4.50 2.25
N ILE A 433 -10.98 3.64 2.39
CA ILE A 433 -12.03 3.39 1.39
C ILE A 433 -13.37 3.91 1.91
N VAL A 434 -14.02 4.77 1.14
CA VAL A 434 -15.41 5.20 1.30
C VAL A 434 -16.21 4.62 0.13
N THR A 435 -17.25 3.85 0.43
CA THR A 435 -17.96 3.07 -0.61
C THR A 435 -19.46 3.09 -0.44
N ASN A 436 -20.19 3.19 -1.55
CA ASN A 436 -21.65 3.06 -1.56
C ASN A 436 -22.13 1.63 -1.92
N LYS A 437 -21.25 0.71 -2.30
CA LYS A 437 -21.61 -0.68 -2.61
C LYS A 437 -20.72 -1.65 -1.88
N VAL A 438 -19.50 -1.91 -2.34
CA VAL A 438 -18.56 -2.74 -1.60
C VAL A 438 -17.18 -2.09 -1.61
N GLY A 439 -16.46 -2.14 -0.49
CA GLY A 439 -15.13 -1.57 -0.37
C GLY A 439 -14.12 -2.34 -1.20
N VAL A 440 -14.01 -3.65 -0.94
CA VAL A 440 -13.18 -4.58 -1.72
C VAL A 440 -14.02 -5.79 -2.14
N THR A 441 -14.03 -6.09 -3.44
CA THR A 441 -14.83 -7.17 -4.02
C THR A 441 -13.94 -8.10 -4.83
N VAL A 442 -14.03 -9.41 -4.59
CA VAL A 442 -13.41 -10.46 -5.42
C VAL A 442 -14.51 -11.30 -6.05
N GLN A 443 -14.82 -11.03 -7.32
CA GLN A 443 -15.85 -11.72 -8.10
C GLN A 443 -15.73 -11.36 -9.60
N PRO A 444 -16.17 -12.21 -10.54
CA PRO A 444 -16.91 -13.45 -10.32
C PRO A 444 -16.03 -14.70 -10.39
N ASN A 445 -14.79 -14.58 -10.86
CA ASN A 445 -13.93 -15.74 -11.07
C ASN A 445 -13.21 -16.13 -9.78
N PRO A 446 -12.79 -17.40 -9.65
CA PRO A 446 -11.98 -17.84 -8.53
C PRO A 446 -10.70 -17.04 -8.39
N ALA A 447 -10.20 -16.96 -7.15
CA ALA A 447 -8.96 -16.27 -6.82
C ALA A 447 -8.16 -17.07 -5.79
N ASN A 448 -6.83 -16.95 -5.82
CA ASN A 448 -5.96 -17.56 -4.83
C ASN A 448 -5.00 -16.52 -4.22
N ASN A 449 -4.64 -16.68 -2.95
CA ASN A 449 -3.66 -15.81 -2.29
C ASN A 449 -4.06 -14.32 -2.30
N VAL A 450 -5.33 -14.03 -2.02
CA VAL A 450 -5.82 -12.66 -1.84
C VAL A 450 -5.54 -12.20 -0.42
N LYS A 451 -4.85 -11.06 -0.27
CA LYS A 451 -4.52 -10.45 1.02
C LYS A 451 -5.16 -9.07 1.11
N ILE A 452 -6.08 -8.90 2.04
CA ILE A 452 -6.73 -7.62 2.34
C ILE A 452 -6.35 -7.25 3.76
N SER A 453 -5.46 -6.26 3.93
CA SER A 453 -4.93 -5.94 5.26
C SER A 453 -4.91 -4.46 5.62
N ASP A 454 -5.13 -4.15 6.90
CA ASP A 454 -4.94 -2.81 7.46
C ASP A 454 -5.74 -1.70 6.75
N ASN A 455 -6.87 -2.04 6.10
CA ASN A 455 -7.69 -1.06 5.41
C ASN A 455 -8.72 -0.45 6.37
N LEU A 456 -9.01 0.84 6.20
CA LEU A 456 -10.12 1.53 6.84
C LEU A 456 -11.26 1.68 5.84
N ILE A 457 -12.31 0.87 5.98
CA ILE A 457 -13.44 0.81 5.05
C ILE A 457 -14.69 1.37 5.73
N THR A 458 -15.25 2.42 5.14
CA THR A 458 -16.44 3.10 5.69
C THR A 458 -17.51 3.24 4.63
N ARG A 459 -18.74 3.30 5.09
CA ARG A 459 -19.91 3.45 4.23
C ARG A 459 -20.03 4.90 3.76
N GLY A 460 -20.25 5.10 2.47
CA GLY A 460 -20.53 6.40 1.89
C GLY A 460 -21.92 6.94 2.26
N SER A 461 -22.25 8.13 1.76
CA SER A 461 -23.47 8.85 2.14
C SER A 461 -24.76 8.24 1.58
N SER A 462 -24.68 7.46 0.50
CA SER A 462 -25.82 6.94 -0.26
C SER A 462 -25.64 5.45 -0.57
N PRO A 463 -25.51 4.60 0.46
CA PRO A 463 -25.18 3.20 0.29
C PRO A 463 -26.34 2.40 -0.32
N ALA A 464 -25.98 1.42 -1.16
CA ALA A 464 -26.88 0.36 -1.59
C ALA A 464 -27.35 -0.48 -0.39
N ALA A 465 -28.52 -1.12 -0.55
CA ALA A 465 -29.15 -1.90 0.52
C ALA A 465 -28.30 -3.09 0.99
N ASP A 466 -27.44 -3.61 0.12
CA ASP A 466 -26.53 -4.73 0.36
C ASP A 466 -25.07 -4.26 0.47
N ALA A 467 -24.84 -3.00 0.84
CA ALA A 467 -23.50 -2.47 0.94
C ALA A 467 -22.69 -3.18 2.04
N ALA A 468 -21.43 -3.52 1.73
CA ALA A 468 -20.53 -4.29 2.60
C ALA A 468 -19.10 -3.70 2.61
N GLY A 469 -18.33 -4.04 3.64
CA GLY A 469 -16.90 -3.69 3.67
C GLY A 469 -16.14 -4.51 2.62
N ILE A 470 -16.16 -5.84 2.78
CA ILE A 470 -15.45 -6.80 1.94
C ILE A 470 -16.42 -7.87 1.42
N TYR A 471 -16.31 -8.23 0.15
CA TYR A 471 -17.02 -9.35 -0.47
C TYR A 471 -16.06 -10.26 -1.24
N MET A 472 -16.04 -11.56 -0.93
CA MET A 472 -15.16 -12.52 -1.61
C MET A 472 -15.91 -13.78 -2.03
N THR A 473 -15.78 -14.22 -3.28
CA THR A 473 -16.36 -15.50 -3.72
C THR A 473 -15.34 -16.36 -4.44
N GLY A 474 -15.33 -17.67 -4.14
CA GLY A 474 -14.42 -18.62 -4.78
C GLY A 474 -12.95 -18.35 -4.49
N CYS A 475 -12.62 -17.87 -3.29
CA CYS A 475 -11.26 -17.50 -2.90
C CYS A 475 -10.60 -18.59 -2.06
N SER A 476 -9.34 -18.90 -2.38
CA SER A 476 -8.52 -19.87 -1.67
C SER A 476 -7.23 -19.28 -1.09
N ASN A 477 -6.69 -19.88 -0.02
CA ASN A 477 -5.38 -19.53 0.58
C ASN A 477 -5.23 -18.03 0.85
N SER A 478 -6.27 -17.40 1.37
CA SER A 478 -6.42 -15.95 1.42
C SER A 478 -6.45 -15.44 2.85
N ALA A 479 -6.28 -14.14 3.05
CA ALA A 479 -6.25 -13.53 4.37
C ALA A 479 -6.97 -12.16 4.40
N ILE A 480 -7.75 -11.93 5.46
CA ILE A 480 -8.37 -10.64 5.79
C ILE A 480 -7.87 -10.25 7.18
N THR A 481 -6.92 -9.33 7.28
CA THR A 481 -6.20 -9.07 8.53
C THR A 481 -6.12 -7.60 8.94
N GLY A 482 -6.40 -7.25 10.19
CA GLY A 482 -6.18 -5.88 10.68
C GLY A 482 -7.10 -4.80 10.09
N ASN A 483 -8.14 -5.18 9.34
CA ASN A 483 -9.03 -4.21 8.69
C ASN A 483 -10.06 -3.64 9.68
N THR A 484 -10.46 -2.39 9.46
CA THR A 484 -11.63 -1.80 10.13
C THR A 484 -12.75 -1.62 9.11
N ALA A 485 -13.92 -2.20 9.36
CA ALA A 485 -15.12 -1.99 8.54
C ALA A 485 -16.36 -1.80 9.42
N SER A 486 -16.98 -0.62 9.37
CA SER A 486 -18.06 -0.27 10.29
C SER A 486 -19.26 0.40 9.62
N GLY A 487 -20.45 0.16 10.17
CA GLY A 487 -21.69 0.83 9.78
C GLY A 487 -22.39 0.26 8.54
N PHE A 488 -21.97 -0.91 8.05
CA PHE A 488 -22.61 -1.62 6.93
C PHE A 488 -23.88 -2.35 7.39
N THR A 489 -24.90 -1.58 7.75
CA THR A 489 -26.17 -2.08 8.32
C THR A 489 -27.06 -2.87 7.35
N GLY A 490 -26.67 -2.95 6.07
CA GLY A 490 -27.38 -3.71 5.03
C GLY A 490 -26.85 -5.13 4.83
N ALA A 491 -25.54 -5.32 4.99
CA ALA A 491 -24.85 -6.58 4.78
C ALA A 491 -23.83 -6.87 5.89
N SER A 492 -22.51 -6.77 5.61
CA SER A 492 -21.51 -7.21 6.56
C SER A 492 -20.20 -6.41 6.52
N GLY A 493 -19.42 -6.51 7.61
CA GLY A 493 -18.01 -6.09 7.59
C GLY A 493 -17.25 -6.88 6.54
N THR A 494 -17.36 -8.22 6.58
CA THR A 494 -16.97 -9.11 5.48
C THR A 494 -18.01 -10.19 5.23
N ASN A 495 -18.23 -10.53 3.96
CA ASN A 495 -19.06 -11.68 3.59
C ASN A 495 -18.57 -12.35 2.31
N GLY A 496 -19.03 -13.58 2.06
CA GLY A 496 -18.52 -14.33 0.92
C GLY A 496 -19.01 -15.76 0.81
N SER A 497 -18.62 -16.40 -0.29
CA SER A 497 -19.06 -17.77 -0.59
C SER A 497 -17.99 -18.65 -1.24
N ASN A 498 -18.06 -19.96 -1.01
CA ASN A 498 -17.12 -20.94 -1.55
C ASN A 498 -15.66 -20.59 -1.20
N LEU A 499 -15.42 -20.30 0.08
CA LEU A 499 -14.12 -19.88 0.60
C LEU A 499 -13.34 -21.10 1.10
N ASN A 500 -12.03 -21.13 0.87
CA ASN A 500 -11.20 -22.26 1.23
C ASN A 500 -9.84 -21.81 1.81
N HIS A 501 -9.42 -22.30 2.97
CA HIS A 501 -8.15 -21.84 3.58
C HIS A 501 -8.11 -20.30 3.70
N LEU A 502 -9.06 -19.74 4.45
CA LEU A 502 -9.15 -18.30 4.69
C LEU A 502 -8.89 -17.99 6.16
N THR A 503 -7.95 -17.09 6.43
CA THR A 503 -7.73 -16.51 7.76
C THR A 503 -8.38 -15.13 7.85
N VAL A 504 -9.19 -14.91 8.88
CA VAL A 504 -9.79 -13.62 9.23
C VAL A 504 -9.30 -13.24 10.62
N SER A 505 -8.29 -12.38 10.72
CA SER A 505 -7.63 -12.10 12.00
C SER A 505 -7.43 -10.62 12.35
N GLY A 506 -7.59 -10.26 13.62
CA GLY A 506 -7.27 -8.91 14.10
C GLY A 506 -8.14 -7.78 13.51
N ASN A 507 -9.30 -8.09 12.93
CA ASN A 507 -10.16 -7.09 12.30
C ASN A 507 -11.12 -6.46 13.31
N THR A 508 -11.54 -5.22 13.03
CA THR A 508 -12.61 -4.52 13.75
C THR A 508 -13.82 -4.36 12.84
N PHE A 509 -14.81 -5.23 12.98
CA PHE A 509 -16.02 -5.27 12.16
C PHE A 509 -17.27 -4.93 12.99
N THR A 510 -17.39 -3.67 13.41
CA THR A 510 -18.43 -3.24 14.36
C THR A 510 -19.59 -2.47 13.71
N GLY A 511 -20.79 -2.53 14.31
CA GLY A 511 -21.94 -1.75 13.83
C GLY A 511 -22.48 -2.15 12.45
N ASN A 512 -22.15 -3.34 11.97
CA ASN A 512 -22.62 -3.91 10.71
C ASN A 512 -23.93 -4.67 10.90
N ARG A 513 -24.59 -5.18 9.84
CA ARG A 513 -25.71 -6.11 10.06
C ARG A 513 -25.21 -7.47 10.56
N ASP A 514 -24.28 -8.07 9.84
CA ASP A 514 -23.45 -9.15 10.38
C ASP A 514 -21.98 -8.69 10.39
N ALA A 515 -21.16 -9.04 11.38
CA ALA A 515 -19.73 -8.72 11.28
C ALA A 515 -19.06 -9.58 10.19
N ILE A 516 -19.30 -10.90 10.25
CA ILE A 516 -18.82 -11.91 9.30
C ILE A 516 -19.99 -12.76 8.81
N SER A 517 -20.11 -13.00 7.50
CA SER A 517 -21.10 -13.92 6.94
C SER A 517 -20.54 -14.79 5.80
N PHE A 518 -20.32 -16.08 6.04
CA PHE A 518 -19.82 -17.02 5.02
C PHE A 518 -20.77 -18.18 4.75
N PHE A 519 -20.82 -18.62 3.49
CA PHE A 519 -21.73 -19.65 3.01
C PHE A 519 -21.20 -20.39 1.77
N GLY A 520 -21.98 -21.33 1.22
CA GLY A 520 -21.60 -22.08 0.03
C GLY A 520 -20.79 -23.32 0.39
N SER A 521 -19.86 -23.73 -0.47
CA SER A 521 -18.91 -24.82 -0.20
C SER A 521 -17.69 -24.32 0.58
N THR A 522 -17.92 -23.64 1.70
CA THR A 522 -16.88 -22.98 2.50
C THR A 522 -16.24 -23.94 3.50
N THR A 523 -14.91 -24.07 3.51
CA THR A 523 -14.19 -24.98 4.41
C THR A 523 -12.75 -24.54 4.73
N PHE A 524 -12.20 -24.95 5.88
CA PHE A 524 -10.87 -24.55 6.38
C PHE A 524 -10.79 -23.04 6.59
N ILE A 525 -11.56 -22.55 7.57
CA ILE A 525 -11.65 -21.12 7.88
C ILE A 525 -11.18 -20.89 9.31
N THR A 526 -10.27 -19.94 9.50
CA THR A 526 -9.84 -19.49 10.82
C THR A 526 -10.34 -18.06 11.03
N ILE A 527 -11.10 -17.82 12.09
CA ILE A 527 -11.60 -16.51 12.49
C ILE A 527 -11.04 -16.23 13.88
N GLU A 528 -10.06 -15.35 14.00
CA GLU A 528 -9.36 -15.16 15.27
C GLU A 528 -9.10 -13.71 15.68
N ASN A 529 -9.16 -13.43 16.98
CA ASN A 529 -8.76 -12.14 17.56
C ASN A 529 -9.43 -10.91 16.92
N ASN A 530 -10.68 -11.05 16.46
CA ASN A 530 -11.44 -9.94 15.87
C ASN A 530 -12.36 -9.27 16.89
N ASP A 531 -12.60 -7.97 16.73
CA ASP A 531 -13.74 -7.28 17.37
C ASP A 531 -14.93 -7.27 16.42
N LEU A 532 -15.95 -8.07 16.76
CA LEU A 532 -17.16 -8.32 15.98
C LEU A 532 -18.41 -7.75 16.66
N SER A 533 -18.21 -6.78 17.54
CA SER A 533 -19.25 -6.28 18.43
C SER A 533 -20.29 -5.38 17.76
N SER A 534 -21.43 -5.22 18.43
CA SER A 534 -22.49 -4.26 18.08
C SER A 534 -23.10 -4.48 16.69
N SER A 535 -23.07 -5.72 16.17
CA SER A 535 -23.73 -6.04 14.92
C SER A 535 -25.25 -6.06 15.09
N SER A 536 -26.02 -5.52 14.16
CA SER A 536 -27.48 -5.41 14.30
C SER A 536 -28.21 -6.75 14.21
N ARG A 537 -27.53 -7.81 13.77
CA ARG A 537 -28.04 -9.18 13.75
C ARG A 537 -27.05 -10.19 14.32
N PHE A 538 -25.96 -10.49 13.59
CA PHE A 538 -25.02 -11.55 14.00
C PHE A 538 -23.59 -11.03 14.13
N GLY A 539 -22.85 -11.46 15.14
CA GLY A 539 -21.39 -11.30 15.10
C GLY A 539 -20.83 -12.15 13.96
N ILE A 540 -21.04 -13.45 14.02
CA ILE A 540 -20.63 -14.41 12.99
C ILE A 540 -21.85 -15.18 12.48
N ASN A 541 -21.97 -15.31 11.16
CA ASN A 541 -22.99 -16.12 10.50
C ASN A 541 -22.32 -17.11 9.55
N ILE A 542 -22.30 -18.39 9.93
CA ILE A 542 -21.43 -19.39 9.29
C ILE A 542 -22.22 -20.59 8.78
N LYS A 543 -21.85 -21.05 7.57
CA LYS A 543 -22.39 -22.25 6.91
C LYS A 543 -21.25 -22.92 6.14
N GLY A 544 -20.66 -23.98 6.69
CA GLY A 544 -19.45 -24.61 6.16
C GLY A 544 -18.83 -25.65 7.10
N GLN A 545 -17.65 -26.14 6.76
CA GLN A 545 -16.95 -27.20 7.50
C GLN A 545 -15.54 -26.76 7.93
N ASP A 546 -14.95 -27.38 8.95
CA ASP A 546 -13.55 -27.14 9.34
C ASP A 546 -13.31 -25.66 9.65
N ILE A 547 -13.98 -25.17 10.70
CA ILE A 547 -14.01 -23.74 11.04
C ILE A 547 -13.60 -23.53 12.48
N ASP A 548 -12.52 -22.78 12.68
CA ASP A 548 -12.02 -22.37 13.98
C ASP A 548 -12.38 -20.91 14.25
N ILE A 549 -12.98 -20.65 15.41
CA ILE A 549 -13.37 -19.33 15.89
C ILE A 549 -12.68 -19.12 17.24
N LEU A 550 -11.61 -18.32 17.27
CA LEU A 550 -10.67 -18.28 18.39
C LEU A 550 -10.45 -16.86 18.92
N GLY A 551 -10.56 -16.63 20.23
CA GLY A 551 -10.09 -15.35 20.81
C GLY A 551 -10.85 -14.09 20.38
N ASN A 552 -12.06 -14.21 19.79
CA ASN A 552 -12.80 -13.06 19.26
C ASN A 552 -13.62 -12.36 20.35
N ILE A 553 -13.86 -11.06 20.17
CA ILE A 553 -14.82 -10.27 20.95
C ILE A 553 -16.13 -10.22 20.16
N ILE A 554 -17.15 -10.94 20.64
CA ILE A 554 -18.46 -11.14 19.98
C ILE A 554 -19.56 -10.65 20.92
N ARG A 555 -19.72 -9.33 21.01
CA ARG A 555 -20.59 -8.71 22.01
C ARG A 555 -21.72 -7.88 21.44
N ASN A 556 -22.80 -7.76 22.20
CA ASN A 556 -23.89 -6.80 21.94
C ASN A 556 -24.53 -6.94 20.54
N CYS A 557 -24.64 -8.16 20.02
CA CYS A 557 -25.29 -8.40 18.72
C CYS A 557 -26.83 -8.44 18.86
N GLY A 558 -27.53 -7.99 17.82
CA GLY A 558 -28.99 -7.82 17.83
C GLY A 558 -29.82 -9.11 17.77
N ASP A 559 -29.21 -10.26 17.46
CA ASP A 559 -29.83 -11.59 17.58
C ASP A 559 -28.88 -12.57 18.29
N ALA A 560 -27.83 -13.02 17.59
CA ALA A 560 -26.89 -14.00 18.13
C ALA A 560 -25.43 -13.54 18.01
N GLY A 561 -24.58 -13.94 18.96
CA GLY A 561 -23.13 -13.79 18.81
C GLY A 561 -22.63 -14.59 17.60
N VAL A 562 -22.90 -15.90 17.59
CA VAL A 562 -22.59 -16.80 16.48
C VAL A 562 -23.85 -17.55 16.03
N ASN A 563 -24.19 -17.44 14.75
CA ASN A 563 -25.26 -18.19 14.09
C ASN A 563 -24.66 -19.25 13.15
N ILE A 564 -25.06 -20.50 13.35
CA ILE A 564 -24.60 -21.69 12.62
C ILE A 564 -25.79 -22.32 11.90
N ASP A 565 -25.68 -22.45 10.59
CA ASP A 565 -26.74 -22.97 9.74
C ASP A 565 -26.15 -23.74 8.54
N ARG A 566 -26.98 -24.41 7.76
CA ARG A 566 -26.55 -25.19 6.58
C ARG A 566 -26.86 -24.43 5.29
N HIS A 567 -25.96 -24.53 4.29
CA HIS A 567 -26.23 -24.06 2.94
C HIS A 567 -26.05 -25.14 1.87
N VAL A 568 -24.84 -25.26 1.30
CA VAL A 568 -24.55 -26.19 0.19
C VAL A 568 -24.02 -27.51 0.73
N ILE A 569 -22.97 -27.44 1.56
CA ILE A 569 -22.39 -28.59 2.26
C ILE A 569 -22.95 -28.67 3.68
N ASP A 570 -22.80 -29.85 4.29
CA ASP A 570 -23.16 -30.04 5.70
C ASP A 570 -22.26 -29.17 6.57
N THR A 571 -22.78 -28.70 7.69
CA THR A 571 -22.06 -27.80 8.60
C THR A 571 -21.59 -28.61 9.81
N GLU A 572 -20.27 -28.79 9.92
CA GLU A 572 -19.65 -29.73 10.86
C GLU A 572 -18.19 -29.38 11.11
N ARG A 573 -17.58 -29.96 12.17
CA ARG A 573 -16.20 -29.68 12.58
C ARG A 573 -15.96 -28.18 12.79
N ILE A 574 -16.85 -27.57 13.60
CA ILE A 574 -16.73 -26.18 14.02
C ILE A 574 -16.28 -26.16 15.48
N ARG A 575 -15.24 -25.37 15.74
CA ARG A 575 -14.67 -25.12 17.05
C ARG A 575 -14.77 -23.63 17.36
N LEU A 576 -15.30 -23.30 18.53
CA LEU A 576 -15.31 -21.99 19.12
C LEU A 576 -14.61 -22.12 20.45
N THR A 577 -13.48 -21.45 20.64
CA THR A 577 -12.82 -21.46 21.95
C THR A 577 -12.17 -20.12 22.24
N CYS A 578 -12.03 -19.80 23.52
CA CYS A 578 -11.46 -18.55 23.97
C CYS A 578 -12.13 -17.26 23.48
N ASN A 579 -13.37 -17.31 23.01
CA ASN A 579 -14.09 -16.10 22.60
C ASN A 579 -14.79 -15.45 23.80
N ASP A 580 -14.96 -14.13 23.74
CA ASP A 580 -15.89 -13.40 24.57
C ASP A 580 -17.23 -13.25 23.83
N ILE A 581 -18.20 -14.08 24.21
CA ILE A 581 -19.54 -14.13 23.61
C ILE A 581 -20.53 -13.62 24.65
N SER A 582 -20.79 -12.31 24.67
CA SER A 582 -21.58 -11.72 25.77
C SER A 582 -22.48 -10.55 25.37
N GLY A 583 -23.62 -10.42 26.04
CA GLY A 583 -24.55 -9.32 25.85
C GLY A 583 -25.33 -9.39 24.53
N ASN A 584 -25.34 -10.55 23.87
CA ASN A 584 -26.10 -10.76 22.65
C ASN A 584 -27.59 -10.92 22.97
N THR A 585 -28.46 -10.39 22.10
CA THR A 585 -29.86 -10.14 22.47
C THR A 585 -30.66 -11.42 22.75
N ASN A 586 -30.49 -12.45 21.93
CA ASN A 586 -31.24 -13.71 22.06
C ASN A 586 -30.35 -14.91 22.37
N PHE A 587 -29.18 -15.00 21.73
CA PHE A 587 -28.30 -16.17 21.87
C PHE A 587 -26.80 -15.80 21.84
N GLY A 588 -25.97 -16.51 22.58
CA GLY A 588 -24.53 -16.48 22.40
C GLY A 588 -24.18 -17.30 21.16
N VAL A 589 -24.63 -18.56 21.12
CA VAL A 589 -24.50 -19.45 19.96
C VAL A 589 -25.85 -20.05 19.59
N LYS A 590 -26.23 -19.89 18.32
CA LYS A 590 -27.49 -20.37 17.74
C LYS A 590 -27.21 -21.35 16.61
N VAL A 591 -27.65 -22.59 16.78
CA VAL A 591 -27.52 -23.67 15.80
C VAL A 591 -28.89 -23.99 15.23
N ASN A 592 -29.01 -24.03 13.90
CA ASN A 592 -30.22 -24.55 13.25
C ASN A 592 -30.22 -26.10 13.31
N THR A 593 -30.65 -26.64 14.44
CA THR A 593 -30.63 -28.10 14.73
C THR A 593 -31.50 -28.93 13.78
N ALA A 594 -32.42 -28.31 13.04
CA ALA A 594 -33.19 -29.00 12.00
C ALA A 594 -32.33 -29.36 10.77
N LEU A 595 -31.21 -28.65 10.55
CA LEU A 595 -30.33 -28.82 9.40
C LEU A 595 -28.90 -29.18 9.77
N VAL A 596 -28.46 -28.87 10.99
CA VAL A 596 -27.10 -29.10 11.50
C VAL A 596 -27.16 -30.16 12.59
N THR A 597 -26.68 -31.36 12.25
CA THR A 597 -26.67 -32.52 13.16
C THR A 597 -25.36 -32.68 13.94
N ALA A 598 -24.30 -31.99 13.51
CA ALA A 598 -23.02 -31.98 14.21
C ALA A 598 -23.13 -31.20 15.53
N ILE A 599 -22.38 -31.67 16.53
CA ILE A 599 -22.20 -30.97 17.78
C ILE A 599 -21.08 -29.95 17.57
N ILE A 600 -21.37 -28.72 17.95
CA ILE A 600 -20.45 -27.60 17.84
C ILE A 600 -19.63 -27.55 19.12
N ASN A 601 -18.31 -27.67 19.01
CA ASN A 601 -17.43 -27.48 20.16
C ASN A 601 -17.38 -25.99 20.46
N ALA A 602 -17.93 -25.58 21.60
CA ALA A 602 -17.94 -24.22 22.13
C ALA A 602 -17.37 -24.15 23.55
N GLU A 603 -16.46 -25.06 23.89
CA GLU A 603 -15.80 -25.07 25.18
C GLU A 603 -14.85 -23.87 25.35
N LEU A 604 -14.64 -23.46 26.60
CA LEU A 604 -13.70 -22.44 27.05
C LEU A 604 -13.98 -21.03 26.50
N ASN A 605 -15.23 -20.76 26.10
CA ASN A 605 -15.67 -19.39 25.81
C ASN A 605 -16.15 -18.70 27.10
N TRP A 606 -15.96 -17.38 27.17
CA TRP A 606 -16.61 -16.54 28.16
C TRP A 606 -17.99 -16.13 27.65
N TRP A 607 -19.02 -16.36 28.47
CA TRP A 607 -20.40 -16.15 28.04
C TRP A 607 -21.01 -14.84 28.52
N GLY A 608 -20.29 -14.06 29.32
CA GLY A 608 -20.80 -12.84 29.99
C GLY A 608 -21.02 -13.00 31.49
N ASP A 609 -21.08 -14.23 31.99
CA ASP A 609 -21.18 -14.55 33.42
C ASP A 609 -20.42 -15.84 33.76
N ALA A 610 -19.93 -15.95 35.01
CA ALA A 610 -19.22 -17.13 35.50
C ALA A 610 -20.12 -18.37 35.61
N SER A 611 -21.45 -18.20 35.64
CA SER A 611 -22.43 -19.28 35.53
C SER A 611 -22.50 -19.91 34.14
N GLY A 612 -21.84 -19.33 33.12
CA GLY A 612 -21.90 -19.84 31.75
C GLY A 612 -23.18 -19.43 31.01
N PRO A 613 -23.42 -20.02 29.82
CA PRO A 613 -24.58 -19.70 28.99
C PRO A 613 -25.85 -20.28 29.56
N TYR A 614 -26.99 -19.63 29.34
CA TYR A 614 -28.28 -20.24 29.68
C TYR A 614 -28.65 -21.33 28.66
N ASP A 615 -28.85 -22.56 29.13
CA ASP A 615 -29.35 -23.67 28.29
C ASP A 615 -30.49 -24.41 29.01
N PRO A 616 -31.74 -24.31 28.53
CA PRO A 616 -32.88 -25.01 29.10
C PRO A 616 -33.20 -26.39 28.46
N ASP A 617 -32.52 -26.77 27.37
CA ASP A 617 -32.96 -27.85 26.49
C ASP A 617 -32.21 -29.18 26.69
N GLY A 618 -31.24 -29.23 27.61
CA GLY A 618 -30.43 -30.43 27.91
C GLY A 618 -31.04 -31.42 28.91
N ALA A 619 -30.38 -32.58 29.07
CA ALA A 619 -30.79 -33.64 30.00
C ALA A 619 -29.96 -33.72 31.28
N THR A 620 -28.73 -33.17 31.28
CA THR A 620 -27.80 -33.25 32.42
C THR A 620 -27.32 -31.87 32.83
N GLU A 621 -27.72 -31.40 34.02
CA GLU A 621 -27.25 -30.12 34.56
C GLU A 621 -25.72 -30.10 34.71
N VAL A 622 -25.08 -29.11 34.11
CA VAL A 622 -23.65 -28.83 34.25
C VAL A 622 -23.47 -27.48 34.97
N PRO A 623 -22.47 -27.36 35.88
CA PRO A 623 -21.46 -28.35 36.25
C PRO A 623 -21.96 -29.40 37.28
N PRO A 624 -21.33 -30.59 37.37
CA PRO A 624 -20.06 -30.95 36.75
C PRO A 624 -20.18 -31.28 35.26
N CYS A 625 -19.23 -30.81 34.43
CA CYS A 625 -19.20 -31.17 33.02
C CYS A 625 -19.08 -32.70 32.86
N ALA A 626 -19.92 -33.25 32.00
CA ALA A 626 -19.78 -34.60 31.47
C ALA A 626 -19.51 -34.48 29.96
N ASP A 627 -18.77 -35.44 29.37
CA ASP A 627 -18.59 -35.57 27.91
C ASP A 627 -19.95 -35.97 27.26
N THR A 628 -21.00 -35.13 27.39
CA THR A 628 -22.35 -35.38 26.90
C THR A 628 -22.82 -34.23 26.03
N PRO A 629 -23.17 -34.48 24.76
CA PRO A 629 -23.68 -33.47 23.82
C PRO A 629 -25.03 -32.82 24.15
N ASP A 630 -25.57 -33.09 25.34
CA ASP A 630 -26.94 -32.79 25.78
C ASP A 630 -26.90 -32.25 27.23
N ALA A 631 -25.94 -31.36 27.46
CA ALA A 631 -25.74 -30.67 28.72
C ALA A 631 -26.81 -29.59 28.89
N LEU A 632 -27.34 -29.47 30.10
CA LEU A 632 -28.29 -28.45 30.54
C LEU A 632 -27.55 -27.46 31.44
N ASN A 633 -27.86 -26.17 31.37
CA ASN A 633 -27.34 -25.18 32.31
C ASN A 633 -28.49 -24.24 32.70
N ALA A 634 -29.44 -24.78 33.46
CA ALA A 634 -30.68 -24.08 33.77
C ALA A 634 -30.48 -22.90 34.73
N ASP A 635 -29.38 -22.87 35.49
CA ASP A 635 -28.97 -21.77 36.35
C ASP A 635 -27.98 -20.79 35.69
N GLY A 636 -27.61 -21.03 34.43
CA GLY A 636 -26.86 -20.09 33.59
C GLY A 636 -27.60 -18.75 33.46
N SER A 637 -26.92 -17.65 33.78
CA SER A 637 -27.50 -16.30 33.82
C SER A 637 -27.15 -15.43 32.61
N SER A 638 -26.38 -15.96 31.65
CA SER A 638 -25.88 -15.22 30.50
C SER A 638 -26.54 -15.59 29.17
N ASP A 639 -25.97 -15.10 28.06
CA ASP A 639 -26.41 -15.35 26.69
C ASP A 639 -26.82 -16.83 26.47
N ALA A 640 -28.01 -17.05 25.92
CA ALA A 640 -28.55 -18.39 25.76
C ALA A 640 -27.87 -19.18 24.64
N VAL A 641 -27.91 -20.50 24.72
CA VAL A 641 -27.52 -21.39 23.62
C VAL A 641 -28.70 -22.25 23.17
N THR A 642 -28.66 -22.68 21.91
CA THR A 642 -29.56 -23.75 21.42
C THR A 642 -28.89 -25.12 21.60
N GLY A 643 -29.65 -26.20 21.43
CA GLY A 643 -29.08 -27.55 21.38
C GLY A 643 -27.97 -27.74 20.31
N ASN A 644 -27.22 -28.84 20.43
CA ASN A 644 -26.01 -29.17 19.66
C ASN A 644 -24.81 -28.22 19.90
N VAL A 645 -24.78 -27.49 21.02
CA VAL A 645 -23.63 -26.68 21.44
C VAL A 645 -22.99 -27.32 22.66
N ASP A 646 -21.72 -27.71 22.55
CA ASP A 646 -20.92 -28.25 23.65
C ASP A 646 -20.10 -27.12 24.30
N TYR A 647 -20.65 -26.51 25.35
CA TYR A 647 -20.08 -25.31 25.99
C TYR A 647 -19.37 -25.59 27.33
N CYS A 648 -19.33 -26.84 27.81
CA CYS A 648 -18.78 -27.18 29.13
C CYS A 648 -17.47 -27.98 28.99
N PRO A 649 -16.34 -27.51 29.57
CA PRO A 649 -16.24 -26.36 30.46
C PRO A 649 -16.31 -25.03 29.72
N TRP A 650 -16.91 -24.01 30.35
CA TRP A 650 -16.82 -22.62 29.88
C TRP A 650 -15.77 -21.84 30.68
N ALA A 651 -15.34 -20.69 30.15
CA ALA A 651 -14.47 -19.77 30.87
C ALA A 651 -15.25 -19.02 31.95
N ILE A 652 -14.64 -18.80 33.11
CA ILE A 652 -15.25 -18.09 34.25
C ILE A 652 -14.80 -16.62 34.36
N ASN A 653 -13.98 -16.15 33.42
CA ASN A 653 -13.62 -14.74 33.24
C ASN A 653 -13.45 -14.41 31.73
N THR A 654 -13.34 -13.12 31.39
CA THR A 654 -13.22 -12.61 30.01
C THR A 654 -11.84 -12.86 29.35
N GLN A 655 -11.00 -13.73 29.91
CA GLN A 655 -9.55 -13.70 29.68
C GLN A 655 -8.99 -15.00 29.10
N CYS A 656 -9.70 -15.69 28.20
CA CYS A 656 -9.06 -16.78 27.47
C CYS A 656 -7.99 -16.22 26.51
N GLN A 657 -6.72 -16.34 26.89
CA GLN A 657 -5.55 -15.93 26.11
C GLN A 657 -4.66 -17.15 25.90
N PRO A 658 -3.93 -17.24 24.78
CA PRO A 658 -2.92 -18.28 24.57
C PRO A 658 -1.84 -18.26 25.67
N LEU A 659 -1.43 -19.48 25.98
CA LEU A 659 -0.44 -20.01 26.93
C LEU A 659 0.75 -19.09 27.28
N GLN A 660 0.62 -18.24 28.29
CA GLN A 660 1.62 -17.19 28.57
C GLN A 660 2.98 -17.65 29.16
N GLN A 661 3.16 -18.91 29.58
CA GLN A 661 4.43 -19.38 30.19
C GLN A 661 5.35 -20.16 29.24
N CYS A 662 4.80 -20.84 28.22
CA CYS A 662 5.57 -21.71 27.33
C CYS A 662 5.67 -21.13 25.91
N GLY A 663 5.48 -19.82 25.77
CA GLY A 663 5.32 -19.15 24.48
C GLY A 663 4.05 -19.61 23.77
N ASP A 664 4.06 -19.59 22.44
CA ASP A 664 2.89 -19.96 21.63
C ASP A 664 2.61 -21.48 21.59
N PHE A 665 3.25 -22.27 22.45
CA PHE A 665 3.24 -23.74 22.39
C PHE A 665 2.41 -24.37 23.52
N ALA A 666 1.52 -25.29 23.13
CA ALA A 666 0.87 -26.25 24.02
C ALA A 666 1.92 -27.13 24.71
N LEU A 667 2.88 -27.62 23.93
CA LEU A 667 3.98 -28.45 24.39
C LEU A 667 5.30 -27.91 23.86
N LEU A 668 6.18 -27.49 24.77
CA LEU A 668 7.53 -27.02 24.46
C LEU A 668 8.57 -27.87 25.19
N ALA A 669 9.45 -28.56 24.48
CA ALA A 669 10.52 -29.34 25.11
C ALA A 669 11.92 -28.92 24.68
N ASP A 670 12.87 -29.01 25.60
CA ASP A 670 14.29 -28.80 25.27
C ASP A 670 14.91 -30.02 24.55
N GLN A 671 14.43 -31.24 24.81
CA GLN A 671 15.05 -32.46 24.28
C GLN A 671 14.12 -33.33 23.45
N ILE A 672 12.99 -33.77 24.01
CA ILE A 672 12.11 -34.70 23.30
C ILE A 672 10.66 -34.57 23.76
N ILE A 673 9.74 -34.71 22.82
CA ILE A 673 8.31 -34.91 23.08
C ILE A 673 7.93 -36.29 22.53
N GLU A 674 7.45 -37.16 23.40
CA GLU A 674 6.95 -38.50 23.07
C GLU A 674 5.43 -38.52 23.23
N LEU A 675 4.72 -38.87 22.17
CA LEU A 675 3.26 -39.01 22.17
C LEU A 675 2.87 -40.46 21.89
N ASP A 676 2.56 -41.21 22.96
CA ASP A 676 2.27 -42.63 22.93
C ASP A 676 0.75 -42.89 23.02
N HIS A 677 0.11 -43.18 21.88
CA HIS A 677 -1.34 -43.43 21.78
C HIS A 677 -2.22 -42.32 22.38
N TYR A 678 -1.74 -41.07 22.41
CA TYR A 678 -2.50 -39.92 22.89
C TYR A 678 -3.85 -39.77 22.16
N LYS A 679 -4.80 -39.06 22.76
CA LYS A 679 -6.11 -38.79 22.18
C LYS A 679 -6.11 -37.48 21.38
N SER A 680 -5.59 -36.41 21.97
CA SER A 680 -5.46 -35.13 21.29
C SER A 680 -4.46 -34.18 21.94
N VAL A 681 -3.90 -33.28 21.14
CA VAL A 681 -3.19 -32.08 21.58
C VAL A 681 -3.74 -30.90 20.79
N GLU A 682 -4.12 -29.83 21.47
CA GLU A 682 -4.62 -28.60 20.85
C GLU A 682 -3.58 -27.50 21.08
N GLY A 683 -3.16 -26.83 20.01
CA GLY A 683 -2.09 -25.84 19.99
C GLY A 683 -0.75 -26.37 19.44
N ASP A 684 0.16 -25.44 19.16
CA ASP A 684 1.43 -25.73 18.51
C ASP A 684 2.35 -26.54 19.44
N ILE A 685 3.18 -27.38 18.82
CA ILE A 685 4.15 -28.25 19.50
C ILE A 685 5.55 -27.91 18.99
N HIS A 686 6.49 -27.68 19.91
CA HIS A 686 7.90 -27.46 19.58
C HIS A 686 8.85 -28.29 20.44
N SER A 687 9.91 -28.81 19.82
CA SER A 687 11.04 -29.42 20.51
C SER A 687 12.38 -28.91 19.98
N ASN A 688 13.27 -28.46 20.88
CA ASN A 688 14.67 -28.18 20.55
C ASN A 688 15.47 -29.47 20.25
N GLY A 689 14.89 -30.65 20.45
CA GLY A 689 15.41 -31.92 19.96
C GLY A 689 14.36 -32.62 19.10
N GLY A 690 13.97 -33.85 19.42
CA GLY A 690 13.07 -34.67 18.59
C GLY A 690 11.59 -34.62 19.00
N ILE A 691 10.72 -35.08 18.10
CA ILE A 691 9.31 -35.40 18.40
C ILE A 691 8.98 -36.78 17.83
N GLU A 692 8.42 -37.66 18.68
CA GLU A 692 8.05 -39.02 18.31
C GLU A 692 6.56 -39.23 18.56
N PHE A 693 5.79 -39.45 17.49
CA PHE A 693 4.40 -39.90 17.55
C PHE A 693 4.38 -41.41 17.34
N ASP A 694 4.07 -42.14 18.41
CA ASP A 694 4.25 -43.59 18.46
C ASP A 694 3.14 -44.38 17.74
N ASN A 695 3.42 -45.65 17.42
CA ASN A 695 2.47 -46.52 16.70
C ASN A 695 1.24 -46.83 17.58
N GLY A 696 0.01 -46.54 17.13
CA GLY A 696 -1.16 -46.82 17.97
C GLY A 696 -2.57 -46.60 17.41
N ARG A 697 -3.57 -46.60 18.31
CA ARG A 697 -4.96 -46.13 18.05
C ARG A 697 -4.91 -44.59 18.04
N PRO A 698 -5.35 -43.91 16.97
CA PRO A 698 -4.80 -42.60 16.65
C PRO A 698 -5.34 -41.43 17.46
N GLY A 699 -4.44 -40.47 17.73
CA GLY A 699 -4.73 -39.14 18.24
C GLY A 699 -4.59 -38.05 17.18
N THR A 700 -5.04 -36.84 17.50
CA THR A 700 -4.98 -35.68 16.61
C THR A 700 -4.24 -34.53 17.29
N VAL A 701 -3.26 -33.94 16.59
CA VAL A 701 -2.75 -32.61 16.94
C VAL A 701 -3.49 -31.58 16.09
N TRP A 702 -4.05 -30.56 16.73
CA TRP A 702 -4.61 -29.37 16.07
C TRP A 702 -3.67 -28.19 16.29
N GLY A 703 -2.73 -28.02 15.38
CA GLY A 703 -1.61 -27.09 15.51
C GLY A 703 -0.39 -27.50 14.70
N ASN A 704 0.55 -26.57 14.56
CA ASN A 704 1.80 -26.79 13.87
C ASN A 704 2.77 -27.59 14.74
N VAL A 705 3.54 -28.47 14.10
CA VAL A 705 4.54 -29.31 14.76
C VAL A 705 5.92 -28.94 14.24
N THR A 706 6.78 -28.48 15.14
CA THR A 706 8.13 -28.03 14.80
C THR A 706 9.20 -28.71 15.66
N ALA A 707 10.34 -29.05 15.07
CA ALA A 707 11.45 -29.64 15.82
C ALA A 707 12.83 -29.29 15.23
N LEU A 708 13.82 -29.05 16.09
CA LEU A 708 15.21 -28.94 15.62
C LEU A 708 15.84 -30.30 15.27
N GLY A 709 15.36 -31.37 15.89
CA GLY A 709 15.73 -32.75 15.60
C GLY A 709 14.84 -33.40 14.55
N ASN A 710 14.67 -34.71 14.66
CA ASN A 710 13.78 -35.46 13.78
C ASN A 710 12.34 -35.45 14.31
N ILE A 711 11.38 -35.49 13.37
CA ILE A 711 9.97 -35.75 13.66
C ILE A 711 9.61 -37.11 13.07
N GLU A 712 9.21 -38.06 13.90
CA GLU A 712 8.74 -39.38 13.46
C GLU A 712 7.23 -39.50 13.71
N ILE A 713 6.44 -39.65 12.63
CA ILE A 713 4.99 -39.76 12.67
C ILE A 713 4.57 -41.17 12.29
N ALA A 714 4.26 -42.01 13.28
CA ALA A 714 3.77 -43.35 13.04
C ALA A 714 2.34 -43.36 12.48
N ARG A 715 1.92 -44.54 12.00
CA ARG A 715 0.63 -44.77 11.34
C ARG A 715 -0.57 -44.21 12.13
N ASP A 716 -1.62 -43.87 11.40
CA ASP A 716 -2.93 -43.48 11.88
C ASP A 716 -2.99 -42.12 12.61
N ASN A 717 -1.88 -41.52 13.05
CA ASN A 717 -1.86 -40.16 13.62
C ASN A 717 -2.30 -39.10 12.59
N THR A 718 -3.03 -38.08 13.07
CA THR A 718 -3.39 -36.89 12.28
C THR A 718 -2.73 -35.65 12.88
N ILE A 719 -1.98 -34.92 12.05
CA ILE A 719 -1.56 -33.55 12.36
C ILE A 719 -2.39 -32.63 11.48
N ASP A 720 -3.20 -31.80 12.12
CA ASP A 720 -3.97 -30.76 11.46
C ASP A 720 -3.21 -29.44 11.57
N GLY A 721 -2.29 -29.22 10.63
CA GLY A 721 -1.28 -28.15 10.66
C GLY A 721 -0.03 -28.50 9.85
N ASP A 722 0.94 -27.58 9.84
CA ASP A 722 2.24 -27.77 9.20
C ASP A 722 3.18 -28.62 10.07
N VAL A 723 4.03 -29.42 9.42
CA VAL A 723 5.09 -30.20 10.07
C VAL A 723 6.45 -29.80 9.53
N THR A 724 7.28 -29.18 10.37
CA THR A 724 8.60 -28.66 9.96
C THR A 724 9.71 -29.15 10.90
N ALA A 725 10.69 -29.85 10.34
CA ALA A 725 11.88 -30.29 11.06
C ALA A 725 13.16 -29.68 10.48
N ASN A 726 14.10 -29.28 11.34
CA ASN A 726 15.49 -29.03 10.91
C ASN A 726 16.21 -30.35 10.59
N GLY A 727 15.90 -31.41 11.34
CA GLY A 727 16.25 -32.78 10.97
C GLY A 727 15.34 -33.34 9.86
N THR A 728 14.98 -34.62 10.01
CA THR A 728 14.14 -35.34 9.05
C THR A 728 12.71 -35.50 9.56
N VAL A 729 11.73 -35.40 8.66
CA VAL A 729 10.34 -35.81 8.92
C VAL A 729 10.11 -37.19 8.32
N LYS A 730 9.88 -38.20 9.17
CA LYS A 730 9.51 -39.56 8.75
C LYS A 730 8.03 -39.78 9.00
N LYS A 731 7.22 -39.74 7.94
CA LYS A 731 5.78 -39.96 8.00
C LYS A 731 5.40 -41.35 7.50
N ASP A 732 4.70 -42.14 8.31
CA ASP A 732 4.09 -43.39 7.84
C ASP A 732 3.02 -43.10 6.78
N LYS A 733 2.85 -44.02 5.83
CA LYS A 733 1.87 -43.89 4.74
C LYS A 733 0.41 -43.74 5.21
N LYS A 734 0.10 -44.18 6.43
CA LYS A 734 -1.23 -44.07 7.04
C LYS A 734 -1.39 -42.87 7.97
N ALA A 735 -0.33 -42.10 8.20
CA ALA A 735 -0.43 -40.85 8.94
C ALA A 735 -0.91 -39.73 8.02
N THR A 736 -1.74 -38.85 8.57
CA THR A 736 -2.31 -37.69 7.88
C THR A 736 -1.64 -36.42 8.38
N VAL A 737 -1.23 -35.56 7.46
CA VAL A 737 -0.81 -34.18 7.74
C VAL A 737 -1.61 -33.34 6.76
N THR A 738 -2.39 -32.37 7.26
CA THR A 738 -3.24 -31.52 6.41
C THR A 738 -2.45 -30.37 5.79
N GLY A 739 -1.42 -29.87 6.49
CA GLY A 739 -0.51 -28.83 6.02
C GLY A 739 0.74 -29.34 5.30
N THR A 740 1.74 -28.47 5.22
CA THR A 740 3.02 -28.70 4.54
C THR A 740 3.95 -29.56 5.38
N VAL A 741 4.65 -30.50 4.75
CA VAL A 741 5.69 -31.32 5.39
C VAL A 741 7.07 -30.89 4.90
N THR A 742 7.89 -30.33 5.80
CA THR A 742 9.22 -29.79 5.48
C THR A 742 10.30 -30.47 6.33
N SER A 743 11.30 -31.06 5.67
CA SER A 743 12.54 -31.57 6.31
C SER A 743 13.73 -30.67 5.96
N GLY A 744 14.75 -30.62 6.82
CA GLY A 744 15.94 -29.81 6.56
C GLY A 744 15.73 -28.30 6.64
N ALA A 745 14.69 -27.85 7.35
CA ALA A 745 14.38 -26.43 7.51
C ALA A 745 15.39 -25.71 8.42
N SER A 746 15.67 -24.44 8.16
CA SER A 746 16.47 -23.61 9.06
C SER A 746 15.62 -23.05 10.20
N LEU A 747 15.45 -23.84 11.27
CA LEU A 747 14.74 -23.42 12.48
C LEU A 747 15.70 -22.95 13.58
N ALA A 748 15.26 -21.98 14.39
CA ALA A 748 15.95 -21.52 15.59
C ALA A 748 15.44 -22.27 16.84
N ALA A 749 16.30 -22.41 17.86
CA ALA A 749 15.90 -22.96 19.15
C ALA A 749 14.94 -22.02 19.87
N VAL A 750 13.89 -22.58 20.46
CA VAL A 750 12.95 -21.86 21.32
C VAL A 750 13.42 -21.99 22.77
N GLU A 751 13.56 -20.88 23.46
CA GLU A 751 14.04 -20.88 24.85
C GLU A 751 13.00 -21.50 25.79
N VAL A 752 13.39 -22.54 26.53
CA VAL A 752 12.58 -23.08 27.64
C VAL A 752 12.84 -22.24 28.89
N PRO A 753 11.80 -21.75 29.60
CA PRO A 753 11.98 -20.83 30.72
C PRO A 753 12.92 -21.37 31.81
N SER A 754 13.92 -20.59 32.18
CA SER A 754 14.82 -20.93 33.29
C SER A 754 14.19 -20.57 34.65
N LEU A 755 14.40 -21.43 35.66
CA LEU A 755 13.84 -21.24 36.99
C LEU A 755 14.94 -21.04 38.03
N SER A 756 14.80 -20.00 38.86
CA SER A 756 15.73 -19.68 39.95
C SER A 756 14.96 -19.33 41.22
N TYR A 757 14.83 -20.32 42.12
CA TYR A 757 14.27 -20.15 43.46
C TYR A 757 14.70 -21.32 44.36
N SER A 758 14.43 -21.21 45.67
CA SER A 758 14.69 -22.26 46.64
C SER A 758 13.52 -22.42 47.61
N CYS A 759 13.24 -23.65 48.03
CA CYS A 759 12.16 -23.95 48.98
C CYS A 759 12.78 -24.20 50.37
N SER A 760 12.56 -23.30 51.33
CA SER A 760 13.17 -23.38 52.65
C SER A 760 12.23 -23.93 53.73
N GLY A 761 10.92 -23.89 53.48
CA GLY A 761 9.86 -24.33 54.40
C GLY A 761 10.08 -25.69 55.07
N THR A 762 9.67 -25.78 56.33
CA THR A 762 9.70 -27.00 57.16
C THR A 762 8.31 -27.54 57.51
N ALA A 763 7.26 -26.71 57.37
CA ALA A 763 5.89 -27.07 57.72
C ALA A 763 5.24 -28.00 56.68
N SER A 764 4.44 -28.98 57.13
CA SER A 764 3.71 -29.89 56.24
C SER A 764 2.20 -29.73 56.43
N ILE A 765 1.48 -29.41 55.35
CA ILE A 765 0.02 -29.39 55.32
C ILE A 765 -0.47 -30.63 54.59
N ILE A 766 -1.08 -31.53 55.37
CA ILE A 766 -1.67 -32.77 54.86
C ILE A 766 -3.18 -32.71 55.08
N ALA A 767 -3.96 -32.70 53.99
CA ALA A 767 -5.39 -32.95 54.01
C ALA A 767 -5.58 -34.46 54.03
N GLY A 768 -5.97 -34.99 55.19
CA GLY A 768 -6.23 -36.43 55.36
C GLY A 768 -7.44 -36.88 54.53
N LYS A 769 -7.60 -38.19 54.39
CA LYS A 769 -8.68 -38.81 53.60
C LYS A 769 -10.05 -38.17 53.85
N ASP A 770 -10.75 -37.83 52.77
CA ASP A 770 -12.09 -37.22 52.78
C ASP A 770 -12.16 -35.86 53.54
N LYS A 771 -11.03 -35.15 53.69
CA LYS A 771 -10.97 -33.83 54.36
C LYS A 771 -10.58 -32.71 53.39
N THR A 772 -10.98 -31.50 53.75
CA THR A 772 -10.56 -30.27 53.08
C THR A 772 -9.64 -29.45 53.98
N LYS A 773 -8.58 -28.85 53.44
CA LYS A 773 -7.76 -27.85 54.14
C LYS A 773 -7.50 -26.63 53.28
N ASN A 774 -7.57 -25.45 53.91
CA ASN A 774 -7.12 -24.20 53.31
C ASN A 774 -5.62 -24.02 53.55
N VAL A 775 -4.91 -23.56 52.55
CA VAL A 775 -3.47 -23.28 52.56
C VAL A 775 -3.28 -21.83 52.16
N ALA A 776 -2.65 -21.03 53.00
CA ALA A 776 -2.29 -19.67 52.66
C ALA A 776 -0.96 -19.65 51.87
N PRO A 777 -0.68 -18.62 51.05
CA PRO A 777 0.61 -18.44 50.39
C PRO A 777 1.79 -18.53 51.38
N GLY A 778 2.91 -19.11 50.97
CA GLY A 778 4.10 -19.28 51.80
C GLY A 778 4.98 -20.50 51.52
N ASP A 779 5.90 -20.77 52.45
CA ASP A 779 6.96 -21.78 52.34
C ASP A 779 6.63 -23.09 53.09
N TYR A 780 6.64 -24.22 52.39
CA TYR A 780 6.24 -25.53 52.90
C TYR A 780 7.24 -26.64 52.59
N ASN A 781 7.32 -27.61 53.51
CA ASN A 781 7.99 -28.89 53.25
C ASN A 781 7.11 -29.81 52.39
N VAL A 782 5.84 -30.01 52.80
CA VAL A 782 4.91 -30.90 52.08
C VAL A 782 3.53 -30.27 52.00
N LEU A 783 2.96 -30.21 50.80
CA LEU A 783 1.53 -30.03 50.57
C LEU A 783 0.98 -31.34 49.99
N ARG A 784 0.11 -32.01 50.75
CA ARG A 784 -0.45 -33.31 50.34
C ARG A 784 -1.96 -33.39 50.54
N ALA A 785 -2.65 -33.88 49.53
CA ALA A 785 -4.04 -34.32 49.63
C ALA A 785 -4.09 -35.85 49.53
N ASP A 786 -4.52 -36.52 50.61
CA ASP A 786 -4.74 -37.97 50.62
C ASP A 786 -6.01 -38.32 49.81
N LYS A 787 -6.36 -39.61 49.70
CA LYS A 787 -7.50 -40.08 48.91
C LYS A 787 -8.81 -39.30 49.18
N ASN A 788 -9.47 -38.84 48.11
CA ASN A 788 -10.69 -38.00 48.14
C ASN A 788 -10.56 -36.67 48.92
N ALA A 789 -9.36 -36.25 49.31
CA ALA A 789 -9.14 -35.03 50.07
C ALA A 789 -9.02 -33.80 49.15
N GLN A 790 -9.10 -32.61 49.72
CA GLN A 790 -9.00 -31.34 48.99
C GLN A 790 -8.05 -30.36 49.69
N LEU A 791 -7.14 -29.74 48.93
CA LEU A 791 -6.41 -28.55 49.34
C LEU A 791 -7.01 -27.33 48.63
N ASN A 792 -7.26 -26.25 49.37
CA ASN A 792 -7.72 -24.97 48.83
C ASN A 792 -6.57 -23.96 48.94
N LEU A 793 -6.11 -23.43 47.82
CA LEU A 793 -5.13 -22.35 47.74
C LEU A 793 -5.85 -21.07 47.34
N SER A 794 -5.40 -19.94 47.86
CA SER A 794 -5.78 -18.60 47.40
C SER A 794 -4.65 -17.95 46.60
N ALA A 795 -4.96 -16.89 45.85
CA ALA A 795 -4.01 -16.00 45.17
C ALA A 795 -2.71 -15.77 45.95
N GLY A 796 -1.56 -15.85 45.27
CA GLY A 796 -0.23 -15.67 45.83
C GLY A 796 0.75 -16.80 45.55
N GLU A 797 1.97 -16.65 46.06
CA GLU A 797 3.07 -17.59 45.80
C GLU A 797 3.23 -18.66 46.88
N TYR A 798 3.48 -19.89 46.45
CA TYR A 798 3.73 -21.06 47.29
C TYR A 798 5.08 -21.65 46.92
N PHE A 799 5.98 -21.81 47.89
CA PHE A 799 7.21 -22.57 47.68
C PHE A 799 7.12 -23.88 48.45
N VAL A 800 7.24 -25.01 47.76
CA VAL A 800 7.00 -26.33 48.36
C VAL A 800 8.05 -27.36 47.93
N LYS A 801 8.57 -28.15 48.88
CA LYS A 801 9.51 -29.23 48.52
C LYS A 801 8.78 -30.42 47.88
N THR A 802 7.58 -30.77 48.36
CA THR A 802 6.78 -31.86 47.80
C THR A 802 5.31 -31.47 47.67
N LEU A 803 4.80 -31.51 46.45
CA LEU A 803 3.38 -31.38 46.12
C LEU A 803 2.85 -32.76 45.69
N GLN A 804 1.88 -33.30 46.44
CA GLN A 804 1.37 -34.65 46.19
C GLN A 804 -0.16 -34.70 46.25
N LEU A 805 -0.77 -35.35 45.26
CA LEU A 805 -2.21 -35.59 45.17
C LEU A 805 -2.46 -37.10 44.98
N ASP A 806 -3.15 -37.72 45.94
CA ASP A 806 -3.50 -39.13 45.90
C ASP A 806 -4.82 -39.39 45.12
N ASP A 807 -5.27 -40.66 45.06
CA ASP A 807 -6.47 -41.10 44.32
C ASP A 807 -7.72 -40.23 44.59
N ARG A 808 -8.32 -39.63 43.55
CA ARG A 808 -9.53 -38.77 43.65
C ARG A 808 -9.37 -37.50 44.50
N SER A 809 -8.15 -37.08 44.80
CA SER A 809 -7.90 -35.85 45.55
C SER A 809 -7.94 -34.62 44.65
N ARG A 810 -8.14 -33.45 45.25
CA ARG A 810 -8.33 -32.18 44.53
C ARG A 810 -7.40 -31.10 45.04
N LEU A 811 -6.84 -30.32 44.13
CA LEU A 811 -6.21 -29.04 44.40
C LEU A 811 -7.12 -27.94 43.83
N ARG A 812 -7.85 -27.26 44.71
CA ARG A 812 -8.72 -26.13 44.35
C ARG A 812 -7.92 -24.84 44.49
N VAL A 813 -7.77 -24.10 43.41
CA VAL A 813 -6.94 -22.89 43.33
C VAL A 813 -7.82 -21.70 43.05
N ASP A 814 -7.98 -20.82 44.02
CA ASP A 814 -8.76 -19.59 43.89
C ASP A 814 -7.86 -18.44 43.44
N VAL A 815 -7.98 -18.07 42.17
CA VAL A 815 -7.25 -16.98 41.51
C VAL A 815 -8.08 -15.70 41.41
N SER A 816 -9.27 -15.64 42.03
CA SER A 816 -10.17 -14.47 41.97
C SER A 816 -9.54 -13.16 42.47
N SER A 817 -8.51 -13.25 43.31
CA SER A 817 -7.79 -12.12 43.88
C SER A 817 -6.37 -11.93 43.30
N GLY A 818 -6.06 -12.63 42.20
CA GLY A 818 -4.76 -12.63 41.53
C GLY A 818 -4.22 -14.03 41.25
N GLU A 819 -3.15 -14.10 40.46
CA GLU A 819 -2.51 -15.35 40.04
C GLU A 819 -2.01 -16.19 41.23
N VAL A 820 -1.91 -17.50 40.99
CA VAL A 820 -1.27 -18.45 41.89
C VAL A 820 -0.03 -19.05 41.24
N THR A 821 1.11 -18.91 41.91
CA THR A 821 2.35 -19.57 41.49
C THR A 821 2.75 -20.61 42.53
N ILE A 822 2.94 -21.86 42.10
CA ILE A 822 3.41 -22.96 42.92
C ILE A 822 4.82 -23.34 42.48
N ASN A 823 5.81 -22.88 43.24
CA ASN A 823 7.23 -23.14 43.05
C ASN A 823 7.64 -24.42 43.79
N VAL A 824 7.88 -25.50 43.05
CA VAL A 824 8.17 -26.83 43.60
C VAL A 824 9.64 -27.20 43.40
N CYS A 825 10.35 -27.53 44.48
CA CYS A 825 11.80 -27.81 44.39
C CYS A 825 12.19 -29.30 44.39
N GLY A 826 11.31 -30.20 44.82
CA GLY A 826 11.70 -31.59 45.14
C GLY A 826 10.92 -32.67 44.41
N LEU A 827 9.58 -32.66 44.50
CA LEU A 827 8.73 -33.68 43.90
C LEU A 827 7.33 -33.14 43.59
N ILE A 828 6.86 -33.40 42.38
CA ILE A 828 5.44 -33.33 42.00
C ILE A 828 5.00 -34.75 41.65
N ASN A 829 4.00 -35.26 42.37
CA ASN A 829 3.47 -36.61 42.14
C ASN A 829 1.96 -36.66 42.34
N PHE A 830 1.21 -36.68 41.24
CA PHE A 830 -0.24 -36.85 41.22
C PHE A 830 -0.55 -38.29 40.78
N ILE A 831 -1.24 -39.06 41.61
CA ILE A 831 -1.31 -40.53 41.43
C ILE A 831 -2.28 -40.93 40.31
N LYS A 832 -3.59 -40.82 40.55
CA LYS A 832 -4.64 -41.17 39.58
C LYS A 832 -5.95 -40.49 39.97
N ASN A 833 -6.81 -40.18 39.00
CA ASN A 833 -8.08 -39.49 39.22
C ASN A 833 -7.94 -38.19 40.04
N ALA A 834 -6.76 -37.57 40.08
CA ALA A 834 -6.54 -36.36 40.86
C ALA A 834 -6.86 -35.16 39.98
N ASP A 835 -7.45 -34.11 40.56
CA ASP A 835 -7.87 -32.94 39.81
C ASP A 835 -7.22 -31.65 40.34
N ILE A 836 -6.88 -30.75 39.41
CA ILE A 836 -6.62 -29.34 39.70
C ILE A 836 -7.81 -28.55 39.17
N ILE A 837 -8.41 -27.72 40.03
CA ILE A 837 -9.61 -26.96 39.73
C ILE A 837 -9.31 -25.49 40.02
N ILE A 838 -9.32 -24.65 38.99
CA ILE A 838 -9.12 -23.20 39.13
C ILE A 838 -10.49 -22.51 39.33
N ILE A 839 -10.51 -21.46 40.16
CA ILE A 839 -11.71 -20.68 40.49
C ILE A 839 -11.40 -19.20 40.42
N GLY A 840 -12.28 -18.43 39.79
CA GLY A 840 -12.08 -17.00 39.57
C GLY A 840 -11.12 -16.65 38.43
N GLY A 841 -10.69 -17.64 37.64
CA GLY A 841 -9.88 -17.44 36.44
C GLY A 841 -9.63 -18.72 35.63
N ASP A 842 -8.57 -18.75 34.83
CA ASP A 842 -8.29 -19.83 33.87
C ASP A 842 -6.89 -20.47 34.05
N SER A 843 -6.53 -21.40 33.15
CA SER A 843 -5.28 -22.17 33.24
C SER A 843 -4.00 -21.34 33.16
N LYS A 844 -4.02 -20.13 32.61
CA LYS A 844 -2.84 -19.24 32.60
C LYS A 844 -2.58 -18.61 33.98
N ASP A 845 -3.63 -18.47 34.79
CA ASP A 845 -3.57 -17.82 36.11
C ASP A 845 -2.97 -18.74 37.19
N LEU A 846 -2.71 -20.00 36.84
CA LEU A 846 -1.97 -20.96 37.66
C LEU A 846 -0.67 -21.37 36.98
N THR A 847 0.45 -20.98 37.58
CA THR A 847 1.78 -21.47 37.16
C THR A 847 2.31 -22.47 38.18
N ILE A 848 2.68 -23.67 37.72
CA ILE A 848 3.39 -24.68 38.50
C ILE A 848 4.83 -24.76 37.99
N ASN A 849 5.72 -24.12 38.72
CA ASN A 849 7.15 -24.16 38.46
C ASN A 849 7.77 -25.38 39.14
N TYR A 850 8.68 -26.06 38.47
CA TYR A 850 9.44 -27.18 39.03
C TYR A 850 10.92 -27.08 38.69
N SER A 851 11.73 -26.71 39.68
CA SER A 851 13.19 -26.56 39.53
C SER A 851 13.96 -27.87 39.73
N GLY A 852 13.29 -28.93 40.18
CA GLY A 852 13.89 -30.24 40.40
C GLY A 852 14.23 -31.01 39.11
N THR A 853 14.92 -32.14 39.26
CA THR A 853 15.36 -33.00 38.15
C THR A 853 14.64 -34.35 38.07
N LYS A 854 13.83 -34.69 39.09
CA LYS A 854 13.04 -35.93 39.09
C LYS A 854 11.83 -35.78 38.18
N LYS A 855 11.36 -36.89 37.60
CA LYS A 855 10.13 -36.94 36.80
C LYS A 855 8.95 -36.30 37.55
N VAL A 856 8.26 -35.38 36.88
CA VAL A 856 6.97 -34.81 37.27
C VAL A 856 5.88 -35.75 36.78
N VAL A 857 5.03 -36.22 37.68
CA VAL A 857 3.95 -37.17 37.36
C VAL A 857 2.60 -36.47 37.48
N LEU A 858 1.93 -36.32 36.33
CA LEU A 858 0.52 -35.93 36.22
C LEU A 858 -0.27 -37.22 35.91
N GLY A 859 -0.65 -37.95 36.94
CA GLY A 859 -1.14 -39.31 36.83
C GLY A 859 -2.40 -39.52 35.98
N LYS A 860 -2.69 -40.79 35.69
CA LYS A 860 -3.80 -41.20 34.82
C LYS A 860 -5.19 -40.81 35.32
N ASP A 861 -6.14 -40.74 34.38
CA ASP A 861 -7.57 -40.49 34.65
C ASP A 861 -7.87 -39.18 35.43
N GLY A 862 -6.91 -38.25 35.55
CA GLY A 862 -7.06 -36.98 36.28
C GLY A 862 -7.29 -35.78 35.35
N GLY A 863 -7.91 -34.73 35.87
CA GLY A 863 -8.08 -33.44 35.18
C GLY A 863 -7.14 -32.38 35.74
N TYR A 864 -6.14 -31.96 34.97
CA TYR A 864 -5.15 -30.97 35.39
C TYR A 864 -5.36 -29.67 34.64
N GLN A 865 -5.08 -28.56 35.31
CA GLN A 865 -5.16 -27.21 34.73
C GLN A 865 -3.93 -26.43 35.18
N GLY A 866 -3.43 -25.55 34.32
CA GLY A 866 -2.29 -24.69 34.64
C GLY A 866 -1.21 -24.67 33.55
N SER A 867 -0.22 -23.79 33.72
CA SER A 867 1.06 -23.87 33.02
C SER A 867 2.09 -24.61 33.87
N VAL A 868 2.68 -25.68 33.34
CA VAL A 868 3.76 -26.43 34.00
C VAL A 868 5.10 -26.08 33.37
N VAL A 869 6.00 -25.51 34.18
CA VAL A 869 7.35 -25.11 33.78
C VAL A 869 8.36 -26.00 34.51
N ALA A 870 9.02 -26.92 33.79
CA ALA A 870 9.90 -27.94 34.35
C ALA A 870 11.19 -28.11 33.51
N PRO A 871 12.03 -27.05 33.40
CA PRO A 871 13.14 -26.99 32.44
C PRO A 871 14.21 -28.08 32.63
N ASN A 872 14.26 -28.72 33.80
CA ASN A 872 15.27 -29.72 34.14
C ASN A 872 14.74 -31.16 34.24
N ALA A 873 13.46 -31.39 33.94
CA ALA A 873 12.80 -32.66 34.21
C ALA A 873 11.89 -33.15 33.08
N LEU A 874 11.63 -34.47 33.10
CA LEU A 874 10.57 -35.09 32.31
C LEU A 874 9.22 -34.81 32.96
N VAL A 875 8.26 -34.29 32.20
CA VAL A 875 6.84 -34.21 32.58
C VAL A 875 6.08 -35.33 31.90
N GLU A 876 5.42 -36.19 32.67
CA GLU A 876 4.61 -37.29 32.18
C GLU A 876 3.13 -37.02 32.45
N LEU A 877 2.33 -36.96 31.39
CA LEU A 877 0.87 -36.95 31.45
C LEU A 877 0.33 -38.37 31.26
N GLY A 878 -0.24 -38.93 32.32
CA GLY A 878 -0.68 -40.32 32.39
C GLY A 878 -1.90 -40.61 31.53
N SER A 879 -2.16 -41.90 31.29
CA SER A 879 -3.21 -42.32 30.36
C SER A 879 -4.60 -41.78 30.72
N LYS A 880 -5.38 -41.39 29.71
CA LYS A 880 -6.74 -40.82 29.86
C LYS A 880 -6.82 -39.55 30.72
N ALA A 881 -5.69 -38.94 31.07
CA ALA A 881 -5.70 -37.66 31.75
C ALA A 881 -6.09 -36.55 30.79
N GLY A 882 -6.78 -35.54 31.29
CA GLY A 882 -6.96 -34.26 30.63
C GLY A 882 -6.01 -33.22 31.21
N PHE A 883 -5.37 -32.44 30.36
CA PHE A 883 -4.57 -31.28 30.75
C PHE A 883 -5.08 -30.06 29.99
N LEU A 884 -5.42 -29.00 30.71
CA LEU A 884 -5.83 -27.71 30.15
C LEU A 884 -4.74 -26.68 30.47
N GLY A 885 -4.04 -26.19 29.46
CA GLY A 885 -2.91 -25.27 29.59
C GLY A 885 -1.65 -25.78 28.89
N SER A 886 -0.49 -25.26 29.29
CA SER A 886 0.80 -25.54 28.64
C SER A 886 1.77 -26.35 29.48
N ILE A 887 2.63 -27.09 28.79
CA ILE A 887 3.75 -27.80 29.40
C ILE A 887 5.04 -27.40 28.69
N CYS A 888 5.95 -26.78 29.43
CA CYS A 888 7.32 -26.53 28.98
C CYS A 888 8.30 -27.26 29.88
N ALA A 889 9.12 -28.14 29.31
CA ALA A 889 9.95 -29.05 30.10
C ALA A 889 11.27 -29.42 29.41
N LYS A 890 12.14 -30.14 30.12
CA LYS A 890 13.29 -30.79 29.49
C LYS A 890 12.83 -31.83 28.47
N SER A 891 11.83 -32.62 28.85
CA SER A 891 11.20 -33.64 28.00
C SER A 891 9.75 -33.81 28.40
N ILE A 892 8.91 -34.22 27.47
CA ILE A 892 7.46 -34.39 27.69
C ILE A 892 7.06 -35.77 27.19
N ALA A 893 6.27 -36.50 27.98
CA ALA A 893 5.66 -37.76 27.58
C ALA A 893 4.13 -37.69 27.77
N ILE A 894 3.38 -37.84 26.68
CA ILE A 894 1.92 -37.87 26.66
C ILE A 894 1.47 -39.30 26.43
N ALA A 895 0.86 -39.91 27.46
CA ALA A 895 0.48 -41.31 27.42
C ALA A 895 -0.89 -41.56 26.77
N LYS A 896 -1.21 -42.85 26.65
CA LYS A 896 -2.41 -43.35 25.97
C LYS A 896 -3.72 -42.66 26.35
N ASP A 897 -4.50 -42.27 25.35
CA ASP A 897 -5.82 -41.64 25.45
C ASP A 897 -5.82 -40.30 26.22
N ALA A 898 -4.65 -39.72 26.54
CA ALA A 898 -4.55 -38.42 27.20
C ALA A 898 -4.87 -37.27 26.24
N ARG A 899 -5.39 -36.17 26.77
CA ARG A 899 -5.74 -34.95 26.01
C ARG A 899 -5.00 -33.74 26.58
N VAL A 900 -4.44 -32.92 25.72
CA VAL A 900 -3.91 -31.59 26.05
C VAL A 900 -4.78 -30.57 25.30
N ARG A 901 -5.32 -29.59 26.01
CA ARG A 901 -6.23 -28.55 25.51
C ARG A 901 -5.72 -27.16 25.83
#